data_AF-A0A176J7U7-F1
#
_entry.id   AF-A0A176J7U7-F1
#
_cell.length_a   1.000
_cell.length_b   1.000
_cell.length_c   1.000
_cell.angle_alpha   90.00
_cell.angle_beta   90.00
_cell.angle_gamma   90.00
#
_symmetry.space_group_name_H-M   'P 1'
#
loop_
_entity.id
_entity.type
_entity.pdbx_description
1 polymer ?
#
loop_
_entity_poly.entity_id
_entity_poly.type
_entity_poly.pdbx_seq_one_letter_code
_entity_poly.pdbx_strand_id
1 'polypeptide(L)'
;MPKSKFVKASIAVLAASTVTAVNPAQAASSTKAEQAVKTAEFYSNSLSTFYKVDESGDLLLSPSFLKSYNNSKEAIAAAKKEVSKLSSPRIKRLMNDRLEFSEIQRLRAAYIIDAVKYGEKLDSARYKVKANFLVMSPSELRKAYDDLRKHTMQFEKMVSKVYGPKSREVVNTRFVLPAKLTTESFSYEMTRYDYHQKAKAALSAKDQATADKMFAIISMLETKGADLRAELTKLYPDNQLLKEFYSLIDASLEPTLMKEKMDLRTQYKVLFPTNFELSVLHTNDTHANLDRAPRLATSIKETRAIKKNSVLLNAGDVFSGTLYFNEFKGQADLELMNLLDYDAMTFGNHEFDLGTSVLSDFVKKAKFPFVSANVDFSKDANMKAYAGSDVSAEPKDGQSYSAIVKNIDGERVGIFGLTTAETSTISSPGKEVVFKDYIAEAKEAVKQLEAQGINKIVALTHIGYQDGGGDNDVTLAKEVEGIDVIVGGHSHTMLSAPVMDNTGAEPTVIVQTGELSKNLGVLDVEFDTKGKVIKQAGKLIDIDQKSGDQFVIKEDEEAASVLNTKYRPAIDKVKNEVVAKSEVALNGVRADVRTKETNLGNLIADGMLARAKSINPKTVIAVQNGGGIRESIDAGDVTMGEILTVLPFGNSLAIMNLKGDEIKAALEHSVELAPKEAGAFLHVAGMKFTFDSTKPAGQRVVKVEVKEDGTNYTDLDPAKSYSVATNAFTAAGGDNYTMFKKAYDEGRVSEPGFTDWETFSQYLRANPGIKPAVEGRITDQSAGK
;
A
#
# COMPACT_ATOMS: atom_id res chain seq x y z
N MET A 1 -5.97 0.53 -59.22
CA MET A 1 -6.37 1.03 -60.57
C MET A 1 -7.77 1.66 -60.43
N PRO A 2 -8.16 2.72 -61.18
CA PRO A 2 -7.61 3.16 -62.46
C PRO A 2 -6.93 4.53 -62.48
N LYS A 3 -6.09 4.64 -63.50
CA LYS A 3 -5.17 5.72 -63.91
C LYS A 3 -5.88 7.06 -64.20
N SER A 4 -5.30 8.18 -63.77
CA SER A 4 -5.43 9.44 -64.52
C SER A 4 -4.13 10.27 -64.51
N LYS A 5 -3.38 10.04 -65.59
CA LYS A 5 -2.46 10.94 -66.31
C LYS A 5 -1.91 12.17 -65.57
N PHE A 6 -0.67 12.03 -65.10
CA PHE A 6 0.31 13.12 -65.12
C PHE A 6 0.50 13.58 -66.58
N VAL A 7 0.21 14.84 -66.88
CA VAL A 7 0.70 15.50 -68.10
C VAL A 7 1.91 16.32 -67.71
N LYS A 8 3.10 15.80 -68.06
CA LYS A 8 4.32 16.58 -68.21
C LYS A 8 4.12 17.51 -69.40
N ALA A 9 4.18 18.82 -69.19
CA ALA A 9 4.34 19.78 -70.29
C ALA A 9 5.81 20.21 -70.33
N SER A 10 6.58 19.55 -71.19
CA SER A 10 7.91 19.99 -71.59
C SER A 10 7.78 21.18 -72.55
N ILE A 11 8.62 22.19 -72.32
CA ILE A 11 8.85 23.32 -73.21
C ILE A 11 9.68 22.84 -74.41
N ALA A 12 9.20 23.04 -75.65
CA ALA A 12 10.01 23.43 -76.83
C ALA A 12 9.14 23.67 -78.09
N VAL A 13 9.05 24.95 -78.43
CA VAL A 13 8.78 25.73 -79.66
C VAL A 13 8.87 25.05 -81.06
N LEU A 14 7.94 25.48 -81.95
CA LEU A 14 8.00 25.86 -83.41
C LEU A 14 6.80 25.25 -84.17
N ALA A 15 6.18 25.80 -85.22
CA ALA A 15 5.99 27.12 -85.84
C ALA A 15 4.96 26.92 -86.98
N ALA A 16 4.41 28.02 -87.53
CA ALA A 16 3.53 28.14 -88.72
C ALA A 16 2.05 27.71 -88.54
N SER A 17 1.02 28.40 -89.02
CA SER A 17 0.86 29.56 -89.92
C SER A 17 -0.57 30.10 -89.68
N THR A 18 -0.80 31.39 -89.49
CA THR A 18 -1.22 32.32 -90.56
C THR A 18 -1.11 33.74 -90.00
N VAL A 19 -0.37 34.59 -90.72
CA VAL A 19 -0.19 36.00 -90.40
C VAL A 19 -1.52 36.71 -90.68
N THR A 20 -2.34 36.90 -89.65
CA THR A 20 -3.15 38.11 -89.55
C THR A 20 -2.27 39.15 -88.87
N ALA A 21 -2.16 40.35 -89.44
CA ALA A 21 -1.36 41.43 -88.90
C ALA A 21 -1.85 41.77 -87.47
N VAL A 22 -1.23 41.15 -86.46
CA VAL A 22 -1.48 41.52 -85.07
C VAL A 22 -0.94 42.93 -84.91
N ASN A 23 -1.82 43.86 -84.55
CA ASN A 23 -1.46 45.23 -84.26
C ASN A 23 -0.25 45.24 -83.29
N PRO A 24 0.84 45.99 -83.57
CA PRO A 24 2.02 46.07 -82.69
C PRO A 24 1.68 46.33 -81.22
N ALA A 25 0.62 47.11 -80.96
CA ALA A 25 0.11 47.37 -79.61
C ALA A 25 -0.50 46.12 -78.94
N GLN A 26 -1.20 45.26 -79.70
CA GLN A 26 -1.75 44.00 -79.21
C GLN A 26 -0.63 42.98 -78.93
N ALA A 27 0.39 42.89 -79.79
CA ALA A 27 1.54 42.02 -79.57
C ALA A 27 2.37 42.46 -78.34
N ALA A 28 2.58 43.77 -78.15
CA ALA A 28 3.26 44.29 -76.96
C ALA A 28 2.47 44.05 -75.66
N SER A 29 1.14 44.16 -75.71
CA SER A 29 0.27 43.90 -74.55
C SER A 29 0.26 42.42 -74.11
N SER A 30 0.28 41.49 -75.08
CA SER A 30 0.33 40.05 -74.79
C SER A 30 1.69 39.63 -74.24
N THR A 31 2.80 40.21 -74.73
CA THR A 31 4.14 39.95 -74.17
C THR A 31 4.26 40.42 -72.72
N LYS A 32 3.73 41.60 -72.37
CA LYS A 32 3.74 42.11 -70.99
C LYS A 32 2.91 41.24 -70.03
N ALA A 33 1.71 40.83 -70.45
CA ALA A 33 0.88 39.92 -69.66
C ALA A 33 1.54 38.54 -69.48
N GLU A 34 2.16 38.00 -70.53
CA GLU A 34 2.89 36.72 -70.47
C GLU A 34 4.07 36.78 -69.50
N GLN A 35 4.85 37.87 -69.49
CA GLN A 35 5.94 38.07 -68.53
C GLN A 35 5.41 38.15 -67.09
N ALA A 36 4.33 38.89 -66.85
CA ALA A 36 3.72 39.02 -65.53
C ALA A 36 3.18 37.67 -65.01
N VAL A 37 2.53 36.87 -65.87
CA VAL A 37 2.06 35.52 -65.55
C VAL A 37 3.24 34.60 -65.23
N LYS A 38 4.33 34.62 -66.01
CA LYS A 38 5.55 33.84 -65.71
C LYS A 38 6.19 34.22 -64.38
N THR A 39 6.19 35.50 -64.03
CA THR A 39 6.67 35.96 -62.71
C THR A 39 5.78 35.45 -61.57
N ALA A 40 4.45 35.48 -61.76
CA ALA A 40 3.50 34.91 -60.80
C ALA A 40 3.72 33.40 -60.62
N GLU A 41 3.87 32.66 -61.72
CA GLU A 41 4.17 31.23 -61.72
C GLU A 41 5.52 30.93 -61.06
N PHE A 42 6.56 31.72 -61.31
CA PHE A 42 7.87 31.53 -60.68
C PHE A 42 7.78 31.57 -59.15
N TYR A 43 7.17 32.62 -58.59
CA TYR A 43 7.00 32.73 -57.15
C TYR A 43 6.04 31.68 -56.59
N SER A 44 4.91 31.40 -57.25
CA SER A 44 3.96 30.37 -56.82
C SER A 44 4.48 28.92 -56.97
N ASN A 45 5.44 28.68 -57.87
CA ASN A 45 6.12 27.38 -57.98
C ASN A 45 7.20 27.23 -56.92
N SER A 46 7.91 28.29 -56.53
CA SER A 46 8.87 28.24 -55.40
C SER A 46 8.19 27.83 -54.09
N LEU A 47 6.93 28.24 -53.97
CA LEU A 47 5.98 27.91 -52.95
C LEU A 47 5.69 26.39 -52.91
N SER A 48 5.67 25.66 -54.03
CA SER A 48 5.32 24.22 -54.12
C SER A 48 6.14 23.24 -53.24
N THR A 49 7.27 23.70 -52.69
CA THR A 49 8.09 22.96 -51.70
C THR A 49 7.58 23.04 -50.26
N PHE A 50 6.37 23.57 -50.05
CA PHE A 50 5.64 23.90 -48.81
C PHE A 50 5.77 23.00 -47.57
N TYR A 51 6.18 21.74 -47.69
CA TYR A 51 6.01 20.72 -46.65
C TYR A 51 7.34 20.16 -46.13
N LYS A 52 8.42 20.95 -46.12
CA LYS A 52 9.60 20.56 -45.35
C LYS A 52 9.29 20.69 -43.87
N VAL A 53 8.78 19.59 -43.33
CA VAL A 53 8.89 19.26 -41.92
C VAL A 53 10.38 19.12 -41.66
N ASP A 54 10.93 19.96 -40.78
CA ASP A 54 12.33 19.81 -40.39
C ASP A 54 12.54 18.53 -39.57
N GLU A 55 13.79 18.24 -39.20
CA GLU A 55 14.14 17.04 -38.43
C GLU A 55 13.44 16.99 -37.06
N SER A 56 12.97 18.13 -36.55
CA SER A 56 12.20 18.28 -35.31
C SER A 56 10.69 18.10 -35.47
N GLY A 57 10.18 17.87 -36.68
CA GLY A 57 8.75 17.68 -36.88
C GLY A 57 7.97 18.99 -37.09
N ASP A 58 8.63 20.12 -37.34
CA ASP A 58 8.02 21.45 -37.35
C ASP A 58 7.74 22.02 -38.75
N LEU A 59 6.68 22.84 -38.85
CA LEU A 59 6.36 23.59 -40.07
C LEU A 59 7.20 24.87 -40.15
N LEU A 60 8.18 24.88 -41.05
CA LEU A 60 9.06 26.03 -41.25
C LEU A 60 8.36 27.19 -41.99
N LEU A 61 7.92 28.22 -41.24
CA LEU A 61 7.60 29.55 -41.80
C LEU A 61 8.87 30.40 -42.01
N SER A 62 9.84 29.88 -42.75
CA SER A 62 11.13 30.57 -42.90
C SER A 62 10.97 31.98 -43.51
N PRO A 63 11.89 32.92 -43.23
CA PRO A 63 11.86 34.24 -43.86
C PRO A 63 11.83 34.18 -45.39
N SER A 64 12.49 33.18 -45.99
CA SER A 64 12.46 32.93 -47.44
C SER A 64 11.09 32.45 -47.91
N PHE A 65 10.41 31.59 -47.15
CA PHE A 65 9.05 31.14 -47.42
C PHE A 65 8.04 32.30 -47.42
N LEU A 66 8.06 33.12 -46.36
CA LEU A 66 7.19 34.29 -46.23
C LEU A 66 7.46 35.33 -47.32
N LYS A 67 8.72 35.53 -47.69
CA LYS A 67 9.11 36.39 -48.82
C LYS A 67 8.55 35.87 -50.14
N SER A 68 8.68 34.57 -50.42
CA SER A 68 8.07 33.95 -51.62
C SER A 68 6.55 34.04 -51.64
N TYR A 69 5.88 33.92 -50.49
CA TYR A 69 4.44 34.09 -50.37
C TYR A 69 3.99 35.52 -50.72
N ASN A 70 4.67 36.53 -50.16
CA ASN A 70 4.36 37.93 -50.44
C ASN A 70 4.65 38.29 -51.90
N ASN A 71 5.78 37.85 -52.43
CA ASN A 71 6.14 38.05 -53.85
C ASN A 71 5.13 37.39 -54.79
N SER A 72 4.65 36.18 -54.46
CA SER A 72 3.58 35.50 -55.22
C SER A 72 2.28 36.30 -55.19
N LYS A 73 1.87 36.82 -54.02
CA LYS A 73 0.67 37.65 -53.87
C LYS A 73 0.73 38.91 -54.76
N GLU A 74 1.84 39.63 -54.72
CA GLU A 74 2.05 40.84 -55.52
C GLU A 74 2.13 40.53 -57.02
N ALA A 75 2.86 39.49 -57.40
CA ALA A 75 3.02 39.07 -58.79
C ALA A 75 1.69 38.61 -59.41
N ILE A 76 0.85 37.86 -58.67
CA ILE A 76 -0.50 37.47 -59.13
C ILE A 76 -1.39 38.71 -59.32
N ALA A 77 -1.36 39.68 -58.40
CA ALA A 77 -2.15 40.90 -58.53
C ALA A 77 -1.72 41.74 -59.74
N ALA A 78 -0.41 41.88 -59.95
CA ALA A 78 0.15 42.53 -61.12
C ALA A 78 -0.21 41.80 -62.42
N ALA A 79 -0.12 40.46 -62.45
CA ALA A 79 -0.49 39.66 -63.60
C ALA A 79 -1.98 39.76 -63.94
N LYS A 80 -2.88 39.72 -62.94
CA LYS A 80 -4.32 39.96 -63.14
C LYS A 80 -4.59 41.32 -63.79
N LYS A 81 -3.89 42.36 -63.33
CA LYS A 81 -4.01 43.71 -63.89
C LYS A 81 -3.58 43.74 -65.37
N GLU A 82 -2.47 43.11 -65.73
CA GLU A 82 -2.01 43.07 -67.12
C GLU A 82 -2.89 42.17 -68.01
N VAL A 83 -3.32 41.00 -67.52
CA VAL A 83 -4.23 40.10 -68.23
C VAL A 83 -5.60 40.75 -68.48
N SER A 84 -6.07 41.61 -67.58
CA SER A 84 -7.34 42.33 -67.75
C SER A 84 -7.37 43.24 -68.98
N LYS A 85 -6.20 43.78 -69.38
CA LYS A 85 -6.02 44.71 -70.52
C LYS A 85 -5.99 44.01 -71.88
N LEU A 86 -5.98 42.68 -71.92
CA LEU A 86 -5.93 41.92 -73.18
C LEU A 86 -7.28 41.96 -73.90
N SER A 87 -7.23 42.26 -75.20
CA SER A 87 -8.40 42.29 -76.08
C SER A 87 -8.85 40.91 -76.58
N SER A 88 -7.95 39.91 -76.63
CA SER A 88 -8.26 38.55 -77.11
C SER A 88 -8.87 37.67 -76.01
N PRO A 89 -10.14 37.24 -76.14
CA PRO A 89 -10.79 36.39 -75.11
C PRO A 89 -10.08 35.04 -74.93
N ARG A 90 -9.54 34.46 -76.01
CA ARG A 90 -8.85 33.17 -75.98
C ARG A 90 -7.54 33.24 -75.19
N ILE A 91 -6.73 34.28 -75.43
CA ILE A 91 -5.45 34.47 -74.73
C ILE A 91 -5.71 34.84 -73.26
N LYS A 92 -6.70 35.70 -73.01
CA LYS A 92 -7.12 36.08 -71.66
C LYS A 92 -7.55 34.88 -70.83
N ARG A 93 -8.34 33.96 -71.40
CA ARG A 93 -8.73 32.71 -70.74
C ARG A 93 -7.51 31.84 -70.41
N LEU A 94 -6.63 31.59 -71.38
CA LEU A 94 -5.42 30.79 -71.15
C LEU A 94 -4.53 31.35 -70.02
N MET A 95 -4.37 32.68 -69.96
CA MET A 95 -3.59 33.32 -68.91
C MET A 95 -4.29 33.29 -67.55
N ASN A 96 -5.61 33.40 -67.50
CA ASN A 96 -6.38 33.23 -66.27
C ASN A 96 -6.31 31.80 -65.73
N ASP A 97 -6.39 30.78 -66.60
CA ASP A 97 -6.26 29.38 -66.21
C ASP A 97 -4.87 29.11 -65.58
N ARG A 98 -3.81 29.74 -66.11
CA ARG A 98 -2.45 29.69 -65.53
C ARG A 98 -2.35 30.42 -64.18
N LEU A 99 -3.02 31.57 -64.04
CA LEU A 99 -3.08 32.30 -62.79
C LEU A 99 -3.88 31.57 -61.72
N GLU A 100 -4.91 30.81 -62.09
CA GLU A 100 -5.69 29.99 -61.17
C GLU A 100 -4.80 28.98 -60.43
N PHE A 101 -3.88 28.30 -61.13
CA PHE A 101 -2.90 27.42 -60.50
C PHE A 101 -2.02 28.17 -59.49
N SER A 102 -1.54 29.36 -59.86
CA SER A 102 -0.72 30.22 -59.00
C SER A 102 -1.48 30.68 -57.75
N GLU A 103 -2.78 30.94 -57.87
CA GLU A 103 -3.68 31.30 -56.77
C GLU A 103 -3.95 30.14 -55.83
N ILE A 104 -4.14 28.93 -56.35
CA ILE A 104 -4.33 27.73 -55.55
C ILE A 104 -3.09 27.47 -54.68
N GLN A 105 -1.88 27.58 -55.24
CA GLN A 105 -0.64 27.41 -54.45
C GLN A 105 -0.53 28.47 -53.36
N ARG A 106 -0.81 29.75 -53.68
CA ARG A 106 -0.82 30.83 -52.69
C ARG A 106 -1.86 30.61 -51.59
N LEU A 107 -3.06 30.12 -51.93
CA LEU A 107 -4.11 29.86 -50.95
C LEU A 107 -3.74 28.71 -50.00
N ARG A 108 -3.11 27.64 -50.51
CA ARG A 108 -2.57 26.54 -49.69
C ARG A 108 -1.50 27.03 -48.72
N ALA A 109 -0.60 27.89 -49.18
CA ALA A 109 0.38 28.57 -48.34
C ALA A 109 -0.28 29.37 -47.21
N ALA A 110 -1.32 30.12 -47.55
CA ALA A 110 -2.04 30.97 -46.60
C ALA A 110 -2.64 30.13 -45.46
N TYR A 111 -3.24 28.98 -45.76
CA TYR A 111 -3.78 28.10 -44.72
C TYR A 111 -2.70 27.53 -43.78
N ILE A 112 -1.48 27.28 -44.26
CA ILE A 112 -0.35 26.86 -43.40
C ILE A 112 0.10 28.02 -42.50
N ILE A 113 0.26 29.22 -43.07
CA ILE A 113 0.62 30.43 -42.32
C ILE A 113 -0.41 30.70 -41.21
N ASP A 114 -1.70 30.63 -41.56
CA ASP A 114 -2.79 30.78 -40.59
C ASP A 114 -2.74 29.65 -39.56
N ALA A 115 -2.53 28.40 -39.95
CA ALA A 115 -2.41 27.27 -39.03
C ALA A 115 -1.30 27.45 -38.00
N VAL A 116 -0.10 27.86 -38.41
CA VAL A 116 0.99 28.10 -37.45
C VAL A 116 0.67 29.29 -36.55
N LYS A 117 0.21 30.41 -37.12
CA LYS A 117 -0.09 31.64 -36.35
C LYS A 117 -1.21 31.44 -35.33
N TYR A 118 -2.29 30.74 -35.69
CA TYR A 118 -3.35 30.42 -34.74
C TYR A 118 -2.93 29.29 -33.79
N GLY A 119 -2.08 28.36 -34.23
CA GLY A 119 -1.48 27.32 -33.39
C GLY A 119 -0.67 27.92 -32.24
N GLU A 120 0.18 28.91 -32.53
CA GLU A 120 0.93 29.65 -31.50
C GLU A 120 0.01 30.38 -30.51
N LYS A 121 -1.12 30.93 -30.98
CA LYS A 121 -2.13 31.51 -30.08
C LYS A 121 -2.78 30.45 -29.19
N LEU A 122 -3.03 29.26 -29.74
CA LEU A 122 -3.59 28.14 -29.00
C LEU A 122 -2.62 27.63 -27.94
N ASP A 123 -1.33 27.54 -28.28
CA ASP A 123 -0.25 27.23 -27.33
C ASP A 123 -0.14 28.28 -26.24
N SER A 124 -0.26 29.57 -26.57
CA SER A 124 -0.28 30.66 -25.58
C SER A 124 -1.49 30.56 -24.66
N ALA A 125 -2.68 30.24 -25.18
CA ALA A 125 -3.88 30.01 -24.36
C ALA A 125 -3.71 28.80 -23.43
N ARG A 126 -3.14 27.69 -23.94
CA ARG A 126 -2.80 26.51 -23.14
C ARG A 126 -1.78 26.86 -22.06
N TYR A 127 -0.74 27.61 -22.40
CA TYR A 127 0.29 28.04 -21.45
C TYR A 127 -0.28 28.95 -20.37
N LYS A 128 -1.25 29.82 -20.69
CA LYS A 128 -1.95 30.62 -19.67
C LYS A 128 -2.68 29.75 -18.65
N VAL A 129 -3.39 28.71 -19.11
CA VAL A 129 -4.05 27.75 -18.20
C VAL A 129 -3.01 27.05 -17.31
N LYS A 130 -1.85 26.67 -17.89
CA LYS A 130 -0.78 25.96 -17.16
C LYS A 130 0.04 26.83 -16.21
N ALA A 131 0.55 27.96 -16.68
CA ALA A 131 1.51 28.80 -15.95
C ALA A 131 0.84 29.63 -14.86
N ASN A 132 -0.40 30.07 -15.09
CA ASN A 132 -1.16 30.83 -14.11
C ASN A 132 -2.05 29.94 -13.23
N PHE A 133 -1.94 28.61 -13.39
CA PHE A 133 -2.75 27.64 -12.67
C PHE A 133 -2.72 27.83 -11.16
N LEU A 134 -1.51 28.02 -10.64
CA LEU A 134 -1.23 28.11 -9.20
C LEU A 134 -1.63 29.46 -8.58
N VAL A 135 -1.98 30.46 -9.40
CA VAL A 135 -2.21 31.84 -8.93
C VAL A 135 -3.59 32.39 -9.29
N MET A 136 -4.34 31.70 -10.14
CA MET A 136 -5.69 32.09 -10.52
C MET A 136 -6.72 31.49 -9.58
N SER A 137 -7.78 32.24 -9.30
CA SER A 137 -8.95 31.68 -8.63
C SER A 137 -9.66 30.63 -9.52
N PRO A 138 -10.41 29.68 -8.94
CA PRO A 138 -11.16 28.69 -9.72
C PRO A 138 -12.08 29.29 -10.79
N SER A 139 -12.67 30.46 -10.54
CA SER A 139 -13.55 31.16 -11.51
C SER A 139 -12.77 31.73 -12.69
N GLU A 140 -11.58 32.27 -12.46
CA GLU A 140 -10.68 32.75 -13.51
C GLU A 140 -10.14 31.57 -14.33
N LEU A 141 -9.81 30.45 -13.67
CA LEU A 141 -9.41 29.21 -14.34
C LEU A 141 -10.52 28.66 -15.22
N ARG A 142 -11.79 28.73 -14.78
CA ARG A 142 -12.94 28.36 -15.62
C ARG A 142 -12.96 29.15 -16.92
N LYS A 143 -12.79 30.46 -16.81
CA LYS A 143 -12.81 31.35 -17.98
C LYS A 143 -11.67 31.01 -18.95
N ALA A 144 -10.46 30.82 -18.43
CA ALA A 144 -9.31 30.43 -19.26
C ALA A 144 -9.50 29.06 -19.92
N TYR A 145 -10.10 28.11 -19.22
CA TYR A 145 -10.50 26.81 -19.77
C TYR A 145 -11.52 26.94 -20.90
N ASP A 146 -12.60 27.69 -20.69
CA ASP A 146 -13.66 27.88 -21.69
C ASP A 146 -13.10 28.58 -22.95
N ASP A 147 -12.21 29.57 -22.76
CA ASP A 147 -11.48 30.21 -23.85
C ASP A 147 -10.58 29.24 -24.60
N LEU A 148 -9.80 28.40 -23.90
CA LEU A 148 -8.96 27.37 -24.53
C LEU A 148 -9.81 26.40 -25.34
N ARG A 149 -10.87 25.83 -24.74
CA ARG A 149 -11.79 24.89 -25.40
C ARG A 149 -12.40 25.48 -26.67
N LYS A 150 -12.88 26.72 -26.59
CA LYS A 150 -13.42 27.45 -27.73
C LYS A 150 -12.39 27.63 -28.84
N HIS A 151 -11.17 28.03 -28.49
CA HIS A 151 -10.08 28.19 -29.46
C HIS A 151 -9.67 26.86 -30.09
N THR A 152 -9.58 25.77 -29.31
CA THR A 152 -9.28 24.42 -29.82
C THR A 152 -10.30 23.99 -30.89
N MET A 153 -11.60 24.12 -30.59
CA MET A 153 -12.68 23.77 -31.54
C MET A 153 -12.65 24.61 -32.82
N GLN A 154 -12.35 25.91 -32.71
CA GLN A 154 -12.21 26.78 -33.87
C GLN A 154 -11.00 26.42 -34.72
N PHE A 155 -9.89 26.08 -34.06
CA PHE A 155 -8.63 25.73 -34.72
C PHE A 155 -8.75 24.41 -35.49
N GLU A 156 -9.39 23.39 -34.95
CA GLU A 156 -9.65 22.10 -35.64
C GLU A 156 -10.35 22.27 -36.98
N LYS A 157 -11.39 23.12 -37.03
CA LYS A 157 -12.09 23.44 -38.27
C LYS A 157 -11.16 24.05 -39.31
N MET A 158 -10.18 24.84 -38.88
CA MET A 158 -9.19 25.43 -39.76
C MET A 158 -8.13 24.42 -40.22
N VAL A 159 -7.68 23.50 -39.35
CA VAL A 159 -6.72 22.45 -39.73
C VAL A 159 -7.24 21.59 -40.89
N SER A 160 -8.56 21.37 -40.98
CA SER A 160 -9.17 20.66 -42.11
C SER A 160 -8.87 21.30 -43.49
N LYS A 161 -8.58 22.61 -43.52
CA LYS A 161 -8.25 23.39 -44.72
C LYS A 161 -6.76 23.38 -45.05
N VAL A 162 -5.91 22.92 -44.14
CA VAL A 162 -4.47 22.78 -44.37
C VAL A 162 -4.23 21.69 -45.42
N TYR A 163 -3.48 22.05 -46.46
CA TYR A 163 -3.26 21.15 -47.59
C TYR A 163 -2.19 20.10 -47.28
N GLY A 164 -2.50 18.84 -47.59
CA GLY A 164 -1.58 17.70 -47.42
C GLY A 164 -1.80 16.94 -46.11
N PRO A 165 -1.75 15.59 -46.12
CA PRO A 165 -1.93 14.78 -44.91
C PRO A 165 -0.80 15.00 -43.89
N LYS A 166 0.47 15.02 -44.32
CA LYS A 166 1.63 15.21 -43.44
C LYS A 166 1.63 16.58 -42.74
N SER A 167 1.26 17.65 -43.46
CA SER A 167 1.15 18.98 -42.87
C SER A 167 0.02 19.06 -41.84
N ARG A 168 -1.13 18.42 -42.10
CA ARG A 168 -2.22 18.34 -41.12
C ARG A 168 -1.83 17.53 -39.89
N GLU A 169 -1.11 16.44 -40.07
CA GLU A 169 -0.56 15.63 -38.98
C GLU A 169 0.36 16.46 -38.09
N VAL A 170 1.32 17.19 -38.66
CA VAL A 170 2.21 18.07 -37.90
C VAL A 170 1.43 19.15 -37.13
N VAL A 171 0.48 19.85 -37.78
CA VAL A 171 -0.35 20.86 -37.10
C VAL A 171 -1.17 20.23 -35.97
N ASN A 172 -1.72 19.04 -36.20
CA ASN A 172 -2.49 18.32 -35.18
C ASN A 172 -1.62 17.93 -34.00
N THR A 173 -0.48 17.29 -34.24
CA THR A 173 0.42 16.82 -33.19
C THR A 173 1.04 17.97 -32.40
N ARG A 174 1.40 19.07 -33.07
CA ARG A 174 2.03 20.23 -32.42
C ARG A 174 1.06 21.07 -31.59
N PHE A 175 -0.13 21.34 -32.13
CA PHE A 175 -1.03 22.35 -31.55
C PHE A 175 -2.36 21.77 -31.06
N VAL A 176 -3.05 20.97 -31.88
CA VAL A 176 -4.41 20.48 -31.57
C VAL A 176 -4.38 19.45 -30.45
N LEU A 177 -3.55 18.41 -30.57
CA LEU A 177 -3.52 17.28 -29.64
C LEU A 177 -3.16 17.74 -28.23
N PRO A 178 -2.10 18.54 -28.00
CA PRO A 178 -1.81 19.05 -26.67
C PRO A 178 -2.93 19.91 -26.09
N ALA A 179 -3.58 20.76 -26.90
CA ALA A 179 -4.69 21.58 -26.44
C ALA A 179 -5.92 20.74 -26.08
N LYS A 180 -6.21 19.69 -26.87
CA LYS A 180 -7.27 18.70 -26.57
C LYS A 180 -7.00 17.96 -25.28
N LEU A 181 -5.79 17.44 -25.11
CA LEU A 181 -5.38 16.76 -23.89
C LEU A 181 -5.60 17.68 -22.68
N THR A 182 -5.12 18.93 -22.72
CA THR A 182 -5.38 19.89 -21.65
C THR A 182 -6.87 20.12 -21.40
N THR A 183 -7.70 20.24 -22.45
CA THR A 183 -9.14 20.47 -22.26
C THR A 183 -9.92 19.27 -21.75
N GLU A 184 -9.56 18.05 -22.17
CA GLU A 184 -10.20 16.83 -21.68
C GLU A 184 -9.80 16.57 -20.23
N SER A 185 -8.51 16.69 -19.93
CA SER A 185 -7.96 16.56 -18.57
C SER A 185 -8.56 17.53 -17.56
N PHE A 186 -9.08 18.68 -17.99
CA PHE A 186 -9.58 19.74 -17.10
C PHE A 186 -11.12 19.86 -17.04
N SER A 187 -11.83 19.18 -17.94
CA SER A 187 -13.29 19.27 -18.07
C SER A 187 -14.02 18.85 -16.79
N TYR A 188 -13.60 17.75 -16.19
CA TYR A 188 -14.21 17.18 -14.99
C TYR A 188 -13.98 18.05 -13.76
N GLU A 189 -12.76 18.54 -13.56
CA GLU A 189 -12.42 19.42 -12.45
C GLU A 189 -13.26 20.69 -12.45
N MET A 190 -13.45 21.29 -13.63
CA MET A 190 -14.26 22.49 -13.73
C MET A 190 -15.75 22.22 -13.57
N THR A 191 -16.22 21.09 -14.07
CA THR A 191 -17.60 20.67 -13.83
C THR A 191 -17.83 20.39 -12.35
N ARG A 192 -16.87 19.77 -11.67
CA ARG A 192 -16.90 19.52 -10.23
C ARG A 192 -17.05 20.84 -9.48
N TYR A 193 -16.20 21.83 -9.76
CA TYR A 193 -16.32 23.18 -9.19
C TYR A 193 -17.72 23.80 -9.35
N ASP A 194 -18.33 23.72 -10.54
CA ASP A 194 -19.69 24.23 -10.77
C ASP A 194 -20.72 23.55 -9.84
N TYR A 195 -20.56 22.25 -9.56
CA TYR A 195 -21.42 21.52 -8.63
C TYR A 195 -21.11 21.83 -7.16
N HIS A 196 -19.87 22.15 -6.79
CA HIS A 196 -19.57 22.70 -5.44
C HIS A 196 -20.31 24.00 -5.19
N GLN A 197 -20.30 24.93 -6.15
CA GLN A 197 -21.02 26.20 -6.00
C GLN A 197 -22.54 26.00 -5.92
N LYS A 198 -23.09 25.03 -6.67
CA LYS A 198 -24.51 24.65 -6.54
C LYS A 198 -24.83 23.99 -5.19
N ALA A 199 -23.96 23.13 -4.68
CA ALA A 199 -24.11 22.53 -3.35
C ALA A 199 -24.11 23.64 -2.28
N LYS A 200 -23.16 24.57 -2.35
CA LYS A 200 -23.09 25.75 -1.47
C LYS A 200 -24.36 26.60 -1.51
N ALA A 201 -24.89 26.85 -2.70
CA ALA A 201 -26.15 27.57 -2.86
C ALA A 201 -27.34 26.80 -2.25
N ALA A 202 -27.42 25.48 -2.46
CA ALA A 202 -28.45 24.63 -1.88
C ALA A 202 -28.40 24.61 -0.34
N LEU A 203 -27.20 24.48 0.24
CA LEU A 203 -27.00 24.56 1.69
C LEU A 203 -27.39 25.92 2.26
N SER A 204 -27.02 27.01 1.58
CA SER A 204 -27.42 28.36 1.97
C SER A 204 -28.94 28.54 1.94
N ALA A 205 -29.62 27.88 1.00
CA ALA A 205 -31.08 27.85 0.89
C ALA A 205 -31.75 26.80 1.81
N LYS A 206 -30.97 26.01 2.55
CA LYS A 206 -31.44 24.85 3.34
C LYS A 206 -32.27 23.84 2.53
N ASP A 207 -31.94 23.67 1.25
CA ASP A 207 -32.56 22.69 0.35
C ASP A 207 -31.77 21.37 0.35
N GLN A 208 -32.18 20.43 1.21
CA GLN A 208 -31.50 19.14 1.37
C GLN A 208 -31.52 18.31 0.08
N ALA A 209 -32.66 18.21 -0.59
CA ALA A 209 -32.83 17.37 -1.78
C ALA A 209 -31.92 17.82 -2.93
N THR A 210 -31.77 19.14 -3.12
CA THR A 210 -30.81 19.67 -4.09
C THR A 210 -29.37 19.41 -3.63
N ALA A 211 -29.05 19.64 -2.35
CA ALA A 211 -27.71 19.38 -1.82
C ALA A 211 -27.28 17.91 -2.01
N ASP A 212 -28.15 16.95 -1.69
CA ASP A 212 -27.94 15.52 -1.89
C ASP A 212 -27.59 15.20 -3.35
N LYS A 213 -28.40 15.75 -4.27
CA LYS A 213 -28.17 15.57 -5.70
C LYS A 213 -26.83 16.17 -6.13
N MET A 214 -26.43 17.32 -5.60
CA MET A 214 -25.15 17.93 -5.95
C MET A 214 -23.97 17.10 -5.41
N PHE A 215 -24.02 16.64 -4.15
CA PHE A 215 -22.96 15.78 -3.59
C PHE A 215 -22.84 14.44 -4.31
N ALA A 216 -23.96 13.83 -4.72
CA ALA A 216 -23.94 12.62 -5.52
C ALA A 216 -23.24 12.83 -6.88
N ILE A 217 -23.50 13.98 -7.53
CA ILE A 217 -22.85 14.33 -8.80
C ILE A 217 -21.36 14.64 -8.60
N ILE A 218 -20.98 15.37 -7.55
CA ILE A 218 -19.58 15.66 -7.20
C ILE A 218 -18.80 14.35 -7.06
N SER A 219 -19.29 13.41 -6.25
CA SER A 219 -18.65 12.11 -6.05
C SER A 219 -18.54 11.29 -7.35
N MET A 220 -19.55 11.34 -8.22
CA MET A 220 -19.49 10.68 -9.53
C MET A 220 -18.42 11.29 -10.44
N LEU A 221 -18.27 12.62 -10.43
CA LEU A 221 -17.29 13.33 -11.25
C LEU A 221 -15.86 13.07 -10.80
N GLU A 222 -15.63 12.89 -9.50
CA GLU A 222 -14.32 12.51 -8.95
C GLU A 222 -13.85 11.16 -9.50
N THR A 223 -14.69 10.13 -9.42
CA THR A 223 -14.36 8.80 -9.95
C THR A 223 -14.07 8.86 -11.44
N LYS A 224 -14.96 9.50 -12.23
CA LYS A 224 -14.77 9.62 -13.68
C LYS A 224 -13.52 10.42 -14.06
N GLY A 225 -13.18 11.44 -13.26
CA GLY A 225 -11.98 12.24 -13.44
C GLY A 225 -10.72 11.39 -13.25
N ALA A 226 -10.66 10.59 -12.18
CA ALA A 226 -9.54 9.69 -11.91
C ALA A 226 -9.39 8.62 -13.01
N ASP A 227 -10.48 7.97 -13.41
CA ASP A 227 -10.48 6.95 -14.46
C ASP A 227 -9.95 7.49 -15.79
N LEU A 228 -10.41 8.67 -16.20
CA LEU A 228 -9.93 9.31 -17.43
C LEU A 228 -8.44 9.67 -17.34
N ARG A 229 -7.97 10.15 -16.19
CA ARG A 229 -6.54 10.45 -15.98
C ARG A 229 -5.69 9.20 -16.14
N ALA A 230 -6.12 8.08 -15.54
CA ALA A 230 -5.46 6.79 -15.66
C ALA A 230 -5.44 6.28 -17.11
N GLU A 231 -6.58 6.34 -17.81
CA GLU A 231 -6.71 5.92 -19.21
C GLU A 231 -5.82 6.75 -20.14
N LEU A 232 -5.83 8.08 -20.01
CA LEU A 232 -4.98 8.98 -20.80
C LEU A 232 -3.49 8.77 -20.50
N THR A 233 -3.11 8.52 -19.24
CA THR A 233 -1.72 8.21 -18.86
C THR A 233 -1.26 6.89 -19.50
N LYS A 234 -2.14 5.89 -19.58
CA LYS A 234 -1.88 4.61 -20.25
C LYS A 234 -1.75 4.77 -21.77
N LEU A 235 -2.60 5.59 -22.38
CA LEU A 235 -2.56 5.86 -23.83
C LEU A 235 -1.35 6.70 -24.24
N TYR A 236 -0.85 7.56 -23.35
CA TYR A 236 0.25 8.50 -23.62
C TYR A 236 1.34 8.47 -22.52
N PRO A 237 1.99 7.32 -22.29
CA PRO A 237 2.88 7.12 -21.14
C PRO A 237 4.14 8.01 -21.17
N ASP A 238 4.59 8.44 -22.34
CA ASP A 238 5.79 9.28 -22.49
C ASP A 238 5.46 10.77 -22.70
N ASN A 239 4.19 11.17 -22.58
CA ASN A 239 3.80 12.55 -22.78
C ASN A 239 4.11 13.40 -21.54
N GLN A 240 5.25 14.07 -21.57
CA GLN A 240 5.72 14.92 -20.47
C GLN A 240 4.76 16.08 -20.16
N LEU A 241 4.11 16.66 -21.17
CA LEU A 241 3.16 17.77 -20.97
C LEU A 241 1.92 17.32 -20.18
N LEU A 242 1.43 16.11 -20.44
CA LEU A 242 0.30 15.52 -19.73
C LEU A 242 0.66 15.28 -18.26
N LYS A 243 1.83 14.69 -17.98
CA LYS A 243 2.33 14.42 -16.62
C LYS A 243 2.50 15.70 -15.81
N GLU A 244 3.14 16.72 -16.40
CA GLU A 244 3.33 18.01 -15.76
C GLU A 244 2.00 18.69 -15.44
N PHE A 245 0.99 18.53 -16.32
CA PHE A 245 -0.31 19.13 -16.09
C PHE A 245 -1.09 18.45 -14.96
N TYR A 246 -1.09 17.12 -14.89
CA TYR A 246 -1.70 16.40 -13.75
C TYR A 246 -1.02 16.73 -12.44
N SER A 247 0.31 16.76 -12.41
CA SER A 247 1.05 17.18 -11.22
C SER A 247 0.65 18.58 -10.74
N LEU A 248 0.36 19.51 -11.64
CA LEU A 248 -0.14 20.85 -11.27
C LEU A 248 -1.57 20.81 -10.72
N ILE A 249 -2.47 20.01 -11.31
CA ILE A 249 -3.84 19.83 -10.80
C ILE A 249 -3.80 19.27 -9.38
N ASP A 250 -3.02 18.20 -9.17
CA ASP A 250 -2.89 17.50 -7.90
C ASP A 250 -2.25 18.39 -6.83
N ALA A 251 -1.31 19.26 -7.21
CA ALA A 251 -0.65 20.17 -6.28
C ALA A 251 -1.49 21.40 -5.87
N SER A 252 -2.61 21.69 -6.55
CA SER A 252 -3.30 22.98 -6.38
C SER A 252 -4.82 22.88 -6.34
N LEU A 253 -5.46 22.46 -7.44
CA LEU A 253 -6.92 22.52 -7.54
C LEU A 253 -7.59 21.39 -6.75
N GLU A 254 -7.03 20.19 -6.78
CA GLU A 254 -7.56 19.02 -6.07
C GLU A 254 -7.65 19.24 -4.55
N PRO A 255 -6.56 19.65 -3.85
CA PRO A 255 -6.62 19.96 -2.42
C PRO A 255 -7.66 21.04 -2.09
N THR A 256 -7.78 22.05 -2.95
CA THR A 256 -8.73 23.15 -2.75
C THR A 256 -10.18 22.67 -2.86
N LEU A 257 -10.50 21.88 -3.89
CA LEU A 257 -11.85 21.34 -4.09
C LEU A 257 -12.20 20.28 -3.04
N MET A 258 -11.24 19.45 -2.61
CA MET A 258 -11.44 18.51 -1.50
C MET A 258 -11.74 19.25 -0.19
N LYS A 259 -10.98 20.30 0.13
CA LYS A 259 -11.25 21.12 1.31
C LYS A 259 -12.64 21.76 1.24
N GLU A 260 -12.99 22.38 0.11
CA GLU A 260 -14.32 22.99 -0.07
C GLU A 260 -15.44 21.93 0.02
N LYS A 261 -15.23 20.71 -0.53
CA LYS A 261 -16.15 19.59 -0.35
C LYS A 261 -16.39 19.28 1.11
N MET A 262 -15.31 19.17 1.87
CA MET A 262 -15.32 18.80 3.27
C MET A 262 -16.05 19.85 4.09
N ASP A 263 -15.73 21.13 3.89
CA ASP A 263 -16.41 22.26 4.53
C ASP A 263 -17.92 22.24 4.22
N LEU A 264 -18.30 21.99 2.96
CA LEU A 264 -19.71 21.88 2.55
C LEU A 264 -20.39 20.67 3.18
N ARG A 265 -19.72 19.52 3.31
CA ARG A 265 -20.28 18.34 3.97
C ARG A 265 -20.47 18.57 5.46
N THR A 266 -19.50 19.19 6.13
CA THR A 266 -19.64 19.61 7.53
C THR A 266 -20.84 20.55 7.68
N GLN A 267 -20.99 21.53 6.80
CA GLN A 267 -22.15 22.42 6.80
C GLN A 267 -23.48 21.68 6.54
N TYR A 268 -23.49 20.73 5.59
CA TYR A 268 -24.65 19.87 5.32
C TYR A 268 -25.09 19.15 6.57
N LYS A 269 -24.17 18.53 7.30
CA LYS A 269 -24.47 17.75 8.50
C LYS A 269 -24.97 18.58 9.66
N VAL A 270 -24.45 19.81 9.82
CA VAL A 270 -24.98 20.76 10.80
C VAL A 270 -26.44 21.14 10.47
N LEU A 271 -26.78 21.27 9.18
CA LEU A 271 -28.13 21.62 8.74
C LEU A 271 -29.09 20.43 8.74
N PHE A 272 -28.59 19.23 8.46
CA PHE A 272 -29.36 18.00 8.26
C PHE A 272 -28.68 16.82 8.99
N PRO A 273 -28.70 16.80 10.33
CA PRO A 273 -28.01 15.77 11.09
C PRO A 273 -28.69 14.41 10.88
N THR A 274 -27.89 13.41 10.51
CA THR A 274 -28.30 12.01 10.39
C THR A 274 -27.39 11.14 11.23
N ASN A 275 -27.80 9.89 11.46
CA ASN A 275 -26.88 8.88 11.99
C ASN A 275 -25.68 8.71 11.04
N PHE A 276 -24.56 8.27 11.61
CA PHE A 276 -23.30 8.07 10.89
C PHE A 276 -22.84 6.63 11.04
N GLU A 277 -22.61 5.95 9.92
CA GLU A 277 -22.01 4.61 9.89
C GLU A 277 -20.50 4.72 9.61
N LEU A 278 -19.69 4.13 10.49
CA LEU A 278 -18.26 3.94 10.35
C LEU A 278 -17.96 2.44 10.22
N SER A 279 -17.16 2.07 9.24
CA SER A 279 -16.58 0.73 9.16
C SER A 279 -15.11 0.76 9.57
N VAL A 280 -14.74 -0.02 10.57
CA VAL A 280 -13.36 -0.21 11.01
C VAL A 280 -12.88 -1.55 10.49
N LEU A 281 -12.00 -1.51 9.47
CA LEU A 281 -11.23 -2.67 9.04
C LEU A 281 -9.98 -2.71 9.92
N HIS A 282 -9.63 -3.86 10.47
CA HIS A 282 -8.47 -3.95 11.34
C HIS A 282 -7.73 -5.27 11.26
N THR A 283 -6.45 -5.20 11.60
CA THR A 283 -5.53 -6.32 11.80
C THR A 283 -4.71 -6.09 13.07
N ASN A 284 -4.19 -7.15 13.67
CA ASN A 284 -3.29 -7.12 14.82
C ASN A 284 -2.38 -8.35 14.78
N ASP A 285 -1.20 -8.27 15.39
CA ASP A 285 -0.30 -9.41 15.63
C ASP A 285 0.00 -10.18 14.33
N THR A 286 0.29 -9.44 13.25
CA THR A 286 0.51 -10.04 11.93
C THR A 286 1.83 -10.80 11.84
N HIS A 287 2.80 -10.45 12.69
CA HIS A 287 4.09 -11.13 12.87
C HIS A 287 4.71 -11.61 11.55
N ALA A 288 4.92 -10.69 10.62
CA ALA A 288 5.54 -10.94 9.32
C ALA A 288 4.98 -12.11 8.50
N ASN A 289 3.70 -12.49 8.67
CA ASN A 289 3.05 -13.58 7.91
C ASN A 289 2.63 -13.16 6.50
N LEU A 290 3.60 -12.76 5.69
CA LEU A 290 3.36 -12.13 4.37
C LEU A 290 2.80 -13.06 3.30
N ASP A 291 2.87 -14.38 3.47
CA ASP A 291 2.26 -15.34 2.52
C ASP A 291 0.73 -15.19 2.41
N ARG A 292 0.08 -14.55 3.39
CA ARG A 292 -1.36 -14.20 3.36
C ARG A 292 -1.62 -12.81 2.77
N ALA A 293 -0.61 -11.94 2.70
CA ALA A 293 -0.79 -10.54 2.35
C ALA A 293 -1.50 -10.31 1.00
N PRO A 294 -1.27 -11.11 -0.07
CA PRO A 294 -2.02 -10.93 -1.31
C PRO A 294 -3.52 -11.24 -1.19
N ARG A 295 -3.92 -12.21 -0.37
CA ARG A 295 -5.35 -12.49 -0.12
C ARG A 295 -5.96 -11.44 0.80
N LEU A 296 -5.23 -11.04 1.84
CA LEU A 296 -5.63 -9.94 2.72
C LEU A 296 -5.86 -8.64 1.93
N ALA A 297 -4.98 -8.34 0.96
CA ALA A 297 -5.10 -7.21 0.06
C ALA A 297 -6.41 -7.22 -0.74
N THR A 298 -6.79 -8.37 -1.32
CA THR A 298 -8.09 -8.54 -1.99
C THR A 298 -9.23 -8.25 -1.02
N SER A 299 -9.23 -8.87 0.17
CA SER A 299 -10.29 -8.67 1.15
C SER A 299 -10.44 -7.22 1.59
N ILE A 300 -9.33 -6.50 1.79
CA ILE A 300 -9.33 -5.07 2.14
C ILE A 300 -9.91 -4.25 0.99
N LYS A 301 -9.41 -4.44 -0.24
CA LYS A 301 -9.86 -3.69 -1.43
C LYS A 301 -11.35 -3.90 -1.70
N GLU A 302 -11.82 -5.16 -1.65
CA GLU A 302 -13.24 -5.50 -1.83
C GLU A 302 -14.11 -4.92 -0.71
N THR A 303 -13.66 -5.00 0.54
CA THR A 303 -14.42 -4.45 1.68
C THR A 303 -14.52 -2.93 1.59
N ARG A 304 -13.44 -2.22 1.27
CA ARG A 304 -13.44 -0.76 1.07
C ARG A 304 -14.30 -0.31 -0.10
N ALA A 305 -14.38 -1.12 -1.17
CA ALA A 305 -15.27 -0.82 -2.30
C ALA A 305 -16.76 -0.81 -1.89
N ILE A 306 -17.13 -1.62 -0.89
CA ILE A 306 -18.49 -1.71 -0.35
C ILE A 306 -18.70 -0.68 0.77
N LYS A 307 -17.73 -0.54 1.67
CA LYS A 307 -17.78 0.28 2.88
C LYS A 307 -17.07 1.61 2.65
N LYS A 308 -17.78 2.57 2.07
CA LYS A 308 -17.19 3.86 1.67
C LYS A 308 -16.70 4.72 2.83
N ASN A 309 -17.32 4.61 4.00
CA ASN A 309 -16.95 5.32 5.21
C ASN A 309 -16.08 4.41 6.10
N SER A 310 -14.94 3.97 5.59
CA SER A 310 -14.08 3.01 6.28
C SER A 310 -12.70 3.55 6.64
N VAL A 311 -12.15 3.05 7.74
CA VAL A 311 -10.71 3.14 8.08
C VAL A 311 -10.09 1.76 8.12
N LEU A 312 -8.79 1.67 7.81
CA LEU A 312 -7.98 0.46 7.96
C LEU A 312 -6.91 0.70 9.04
N LEU A 313 -6.98 -0.02 10.14
CA LEU A 313 -6.12 0.16 11.30
C LEU A 313 -5.29 -1.09 11.57
N ASN A 314 -4.06 -0.92 12.05
CA ASN A 314 -3.24 -2.02 12.56
C ASN A 314 -2.94 -1.82 14.05
N ALA A 315 -3.28 -2.80 14.88
CA ALA A 315 -3.15 -2.72 16.33
C ALA A 315 -1.78 -3.20 16.84
N GLY A 316 -0.69 -3.06 16.06
CA GLY A 316 0.67 -3.40 16.49
C GLY A 316 1.09 -4.84 16.20
N ASP A 317 2.36 -5.13 16.48
CA ASP A 317 3.05 -6.41 16.26
C ASP A 317 3.02 -6.88 14.80
N VAL A 318 3.49 -5.99 13.93
CA VAL A 318 3.85 -6.33 12.55
C VAL A 318 5.18 -7.07 12.54
N PHE A 319 6.11 -6.69 13.44
CA PHE A 319 7.46 -7.23 13.51
C PHE A 319 7.51 -8.66 14.06
N SER A 320 8.66 -9.29 13.80
CA SER A 320 8.99 -10.66 14.23
C SER A 320 8.07 -11.75 13.65
N GLY A 321 8.39 -13.03 13.86
CA GLY A 321 7.54 -14.17 13.51
C GLY A 321 7.93 -15.01 12.28
N THR A 322 8.49 -14.44 11.21
CA THR A 322 8.92 -15.22 10.04
C THR A 322 10.25 -14.74 9.46
N LEU A 323 10.83 -15.55 8.57
CA LEU A 323 12.03 -15.19 7.80
C LEU A 323 11.90 -13.84 7.07
N TYR A 324 10.67 -13.39 6.74
CA TYR A 324 10.50 -12.06 6.14
C TYR A 324 10.99 -10.95 7.07
N PHE A 325 10.73 -11.03 8.37
CA PHE A 325 11.25 -10.07 9.32
C PHE A 325 12.77 -10.21 9.50
N ASN A 326 13.29 -11.43 9.59
CA ASN A 326 14.73 -11.65 9.74
C ASN A 326 15.54 -11.04 8.58
N GLU A 327 15.07 -11.24 7.35
CA GLU A 327 15.75 -10.77 6.14
C GLU A 327 15.50 -9.28 5.86
N PHE A 328 14.27 -8.81 6.07
CA PHE A 328 13.85 -7.48 5.61
C PHE A 328 13.55 -6.49 6.72
N LYS A 329 13.58 -6.89 8.00
CA LYS A 329 13.43 -6.01 9.16
C LYS A 329 12.18 -5.12 9.07
N GLY A 330 11.04 -5.75 8.76
CA GLY A 330 9.73 -5.11 8.61
C GLY A 330 9.52 -4.34 7.30
N GLN A 331 10.53 -4.21 6.43
CA GLN A 331 10.39 -3.41 5.20
C GLN A 331 9.48 -4.07 4.16
N ALA A 332 9.42 -5.41 4.15
CA ALA A 332 8.51 -6.15 3.28
C ALA A 332 7.05 -5.92 3.68
N ASP A 333 6.77 -5.97 4.99
CA ASP A 333 5.47 -5.64 5.57
C ASP A 333 5.06 -4.21 5.24
N LEU A 334 5.98 -3.27 5.45
CA LEU A 334 5.74 -1.85 5.21
C LEU A 334 5.35 -1.55 3.76
N GLU A 335 5.99 -2.19 2.79
CA GLU A 335 5.65 -1.98 1.38
C GLU A 335 4.22 -2.42 1.08
N LEU A 336 3.79 -3.55 1.64
CA LEU A 336 2.42 -4.05 1.49
C LEU A 336 1.41 -3.20 2.25
N MET A 337 1.74 -2.73 3.46
CA MET A 337 0.89 -1.81 4.21
C MET A 337 0.73 -0.47 3.49
N ASN A 338 1.83 0.07 2.93
CA ASN A 338 1.82 1.27 2.10
C ASN A 338 1.01 1.09 0.81
N LEU A 339 1.04 -0.10 0.20
CA LEU A 339 0.23 -0.44 -0.97
C LEU A 339 -1.27 -0.47 -0.62
N LEU A 340 -1.60 -0.82 0.63
CA LEU A 340 -2.96 -0.95 1.11
C LEU A 340 -3.48 0.31 1.79
N ASP A 341 -2.74 1.43 1.75
CA ASP A 341 -3.16 2.72 2.32
C ASP A 341 -3.73 2.57 3.74
N TYR A 342 -2.97 1.97 4.67
CA TYR A 342 -3.37 1.92 6.08
C TYR A 342 -3.64 3.35 6.60
N ASP A 343 -4.66 3.52 7.44
CA ASP A 343 -5.06 4.83 7.96
C ASP A 343 -4.29 5.22 9.24
N ALA A 344 -3.95 4.23 10.07
CA ALA A 344 -3.07 4.37 11.22
C ALA A 344 -2.56 3.01 11.72
N MET A 345 -1.47 3.05 12.48
CA MET A 345 -0.93 1.90 13.23
C MET A 345 -0.56 2.34 14.66
N THR A 346 -0.80 1.51 15.68
CA THR A 346 -0.14 1.67 16.99
C THR A 346 1.11 0.79 17.06
N PHE A 347 2.01 1.06 18.01
CA PHE A 347 3.14 0.17 18.26
C PHE A 347 2.71 -0.97 19.17
N GLY A 348 3.11 -2.19 18.84
CA GLY A 348 3.18 -3.30 19.76
C GLY A 348 4.58 -3.47 20.33
N ASN A 349 4.77 -4.49 21.17
CA ASN A 349 6.06 -4.73 21.80
C ASN A 349 7.12 -5.20 20.79
N HIS A 350 6.75 -5.98 19.78
CA HIS A 350 7.71 -6.55 18.83
C HIS A 350 8.31 -5.51 17.88
N GLU A 351 7.67 -4.34 17.74
CA GLU A 351 8.25 -3.20 17.02
C GLU A 351 9.61 -2.75 17.60
N PHE A 352 9.90 -3.11 18.85
CA PHE A 352 11.11 -2.72 19.58
C PHE A 352 12.18 -3.82 19.66
N ASP A 353 11.97 -4.99 19.04
CA ASP A 353 12.85 -6.16 19.23
C ASP A 353 14.29 -5.92 18.80
N LEU A 354 14.47 -5.19 17.71
CA LEU A 354 15.78 -4.80 17.17
C LEU A 354 16.16 -3.36 17.57
N GLY A 355 15.49 -2.81 18.57
CA GLY A 355 15.66 -1.46 19.09
C GLY A 355 15.11 -0.35 18.19
N THR A 356 15.17 0.88 18.70
CA THR A 356 14.53 2.06 18.08
C THR A 356 15.14 2.47 16.74
N SER A 357 16.34 1.99 16.39
CA SER A 357 16.94 2.26 15.08
C SER A 357 16.16 1.58 13.96
N VAL A 358 15.83 0.30 14.11
CA VAL A 358 15.06 -0.44 13.09
C VAL A 358 13.62 0.09 13.04
N LEU A 359 13.03 0.37 14.20
CA LEU A 359 11.72 1.01 14.27
C LEU A 359 11.70 2.34 13.50
N SER A 360 12.71 3.19 13.69
CA SER A 360 12.78 4.49 12.99
C SER A 360 12.88 4.34 11.46
N ASP A 361 13.54 3.28 10.98
CA ASP A 361 13.64 2.99 9.55
C ASP A 361 12.31 2.54 8.95
N PHE A 362 11.47 1.85 9.73
CA PHE A 362 10.10 1.50 9.37
C PHE A 362 9.20 2.73 9.39
N VAL A 363 9.17 3.47 10.51
CA VAL A 363 8.32 4.64 10.70
C VAL A 363 8.56 5.68 9.62
N LYS A 364 9.81 6.07 9.35
CA LYS A 364 10.12 7.14 8.39
C LYS A 364 9.72 6.85 6.93
N LYS A 365 9.43 5.58 6.60
CA LYS A 365 9.03 5.13 5.26
C LYS A 365 7.56 4.77 5.16
N ALA A 366 6.82 4.79 6.28
CA ALA A 366 5.38 4.59 6.28
C ALA A 366 4.69 5.73 5.56
N LYS A 367 3.65 5.39 4.78
CA LYS A 367 2.72 6.33 4.14
C LYS A 367 1.43 6.48 4.95
N PHE A 368 1.59 6.36 6.27
CA PHE A 368 0.53 6.48 7.24
C PHE A 368 1.13 6.94 8.57
N PRO A 369 0.32 7.59 9.42
CA PRO A 369 0.75 7.99 10.76
C PRO A 369 0.70 6.82 11.75
N PHE A 370 1.48 6.95 12.81
CA PHE A 370 1.40 6.11 13.99
C PHE A 370 0.65 6.83 15.10
N VAL A 371 -0.04 6.09 15.95
CA VAL A 371 -0.68 6.61 17.16
C VAL A 371 -0.16 5.88 18.39
N SER A 372 0.29 6.61 19.41
CA SER A 372 0.66 6.05 20.71
C SER A 372 0.75 7.18 21.73
N ALA A 373 -0.24 7.28 22.60
CA ALA A 373 -0.35 8.33 23.62
C ALA A 373 0.59 8.09 24.81
N ASN A 374 0.89 6.83 25.12
CA ASN A 374 1.63 6.47 26.32
C ASN A 374 3.11 6.14 26.08
N VAL A 375 3.63 6.27 24.85
CA VAL A 375 5.07 6.07 24.57
C VAL A 375 5.78 7.41 24.41
N ASP A 376 6.73 7.69 25.29
CA ASP A 376 7.56 8.90 25.25
C ASP A 376 8.89 8.64 24.55
N PHE A 377 9.04 9.21 23.36
CA PHE A 377 10.25 9.17 22.55
C PHE A 377 11.15 10.40 22.70
N SER A 378 10.83 11.36 23.59
CA SER A 378 11.51 12.67 23.66
C SER A 378 13.01 12.58 23.91
N LYS A 379 13.47 11.50 24.56
CA LYS A 379 14.89 11.22 24.84
C LYS A 379 15.52 10.20 23.89
N ASP A 380 14.73 9.49 23.10
CA ASP A 380 15.25 8.50 22.16
C ASP A 380 15.92 9.18 20.95
N ALA A 381 17.15 8.76 20.64
CA ALA A 381 17.95 9.41 19.60
C ALA A 381 17.40 9.18 18.18
N ASN A 382 16.70 8.06 17.96
CA ASN A 382 16.24 7.62 16.64
C ASN A 382 14.82 8.10 16.37
N MET A 383 13.94 8.06 17.38
CA MET A 383 12.50 8.29 17.26
C MET A 383 12.06 9.71 17.58
N LYS A 384 12.83 10.51 18.33
CA LYS A 384 12.44 11.90 18.67
C LYS A 384 12.10 12.79 17.47
N ALA A 385 12.68 12.51 16.29
CA ALA A 385 12.43 13.26 15.07
C ALA A 385 11.12 12.87 14.37
N TYR A 386 10.54 11.74 14.77
CA TYR A 386 9.31 11.18 14.23
C TYR A 386 8.17 11.20 15.25
N ALA A 387 8.37 11.73 16.46
CA ALA A 387 7.38 11.78 17.51
C ALA A 387 6.83 13.21 17.68
N GLY A 388 5.54 13.38 17.43
CA GLY A 388 4.74 14.54 17.82
C GLY A 388 3.94 14.20 19.08
N SER A 389 4.02 15.04 20.12
CA SER A 389 3.35 14.78 21.40
C SER A 389 1.83 15.04 21.38
N ASP A 390 1.32 15.67 20.33
CA ASP A 390 0.02 16.34 20.36
C ASP A 390 -0.99 15.71 19.40
N VAL A 391 -2.29 15.91 19.69
CA VAL A 391 -3.38 15.55 18.78
C VAL A 391 -3.26 16.31 17.45
N SER A 392 -3.26 15.59 16.33
CA SER A 392 -3.15 16.21 15.00
C SER A 392 -4.37 15.93 14.12
N ALA A 393 -4.97 16.99 13.57
CA ALA A 393 -5.99 16.89 12.51
C ALA A 393 -5.39 16.82 11.09
N GLU A 394 -4.08 17.05 10.97
CA GLU A 394 -3.32 16.97 9.72
C GLU A 394 -2.08 16.10 9.96
N PRO A 395 -2.27 14.81 10.31
CA PRO A 395 -1.14 13.93 10.61
C PRO A 395 -0.30 13.70 9.37
N LYS A 396 1.02 13.66 9.54
CA LYS A 396 1.96 13.36 8.47
C LYS A 396 2.30 11.88 8.49
N ASP A 397 2.48 11.35 7.30
CA ASP A 397 3.05 10.01 7.07
C ASP A 397 4.40 9.86 7.77
N GLY A 398 4.62 8.69 8.38
CA GLY A 398 5.87 8.37 9.06
C GLY A 398 6.18 9.26 10.26
N GLN A 399 5.13 9.71 10.95
CA GLN A 399 5.18 10.39 12.23
C GLN A 399 4.24 9.71 13.21
N SER A 400 4.60 9.75 14.50
CA SER A 400 3.81 9.26 15.62
C SER A 400 3.14 10.43 16.33
N TYR A 401 1.89 10.25 16.74
CA TYR A 401 1.08 11.22 17.47
C TYR A 401 0.44 10.56 18.69
N SER A 402 0.06 11.34 19.70
CA SER A 402 -0.78 10.80 20.78
C SER A 402 -2.17 10.40 20.26
N ALA A 403 -2.76 11.26 19.44
CA ALA A 403 -3.96 10.97 18.66
C ALA A 403 -3.96 11.67 17.30
N ILE A 404 -4.75 11.15 16.37
CA ILE A 404 -5.05 11.78 15.10
C ILE A 404 -6.55 12.00 14.94
N VAL A 405 -6.93 12.92 14.05
CA VAL A 405 -8.33 13.14 13.68
C VAL A 405 -8.52 12.84 12.21
N LYS A 406 -9.40 11.89 11.89
CA LYS A 406 -9.77 11.54 10.51
C LYS A 406 -11.12 12.17 10.17
N ASN A 407 -11.16 12.87 9.05
CA ASN A 407 -12.41 13.38 8.47
C ASN A 407 -13.01 12.31 7.55
N ILE A 408 -14.12 11.70 7.97
CA ILE A 408 -14.78 10.60 7.25
C ILE A 408 -16.19 11.07 6.91
N ASP A 409 -16.46 11.27 5.63
CA ASP A 409 -17.77 11.74 5.15
C ASP A 409 -18.23 13.06 5.81
N GLY A 410 -17.30 13.89 6.30
CA GLY A 410 -17.61 15.12 7.04
C GLY A 410 -17.87 14.94 8.54
N GLU A 411 -17.81 13.72 9.08
CA GLU A 411 -17.63 13.49 10.53
C GLU A 411 -16.14 13.56 10.88
N ARG A 412 -15.85 13.99 12.11
CA ARG A 412 -14.52 13.89 12.71
C ARG A 412 -14.48 12.67 13.62
N VAL A 413 -13.55 11.75 13.37
CA VAL A 413 -13.28 10.57 14.20
C VAL A 413 -11.88 10.71 14.80
N GLY A 414 -11.80 10.70 16.12
CA GLY A 414 -10.54 10.68 16.85
C GLY A 414 -10.00 9.27 16.94
N ILE A 415 -8.70 9.09 16.72
CA ILE A 415 -8.01 7.80 16.86
C ILE A 415 -6.77 8.03 17.72
N PHE A 416 -6.71 7.44 18.90
CA PHE A 416 -5.52 7.49 19.77
C PHE A 416 -4.95 6.09 19.96
N GLY A 417 -3.67 6.01 20.31
CA GLY A 417 -2.98 4.73 20.43
C GLY A 417 -2.52 4.42 21.84
N LEU A 418 -2.37 3.14 22.17
CA LEU A 418 -1.71 2.68 23.40
C LEU A 418 -0.82 1.47 23.12
N THR A 419 0.28 1.36 23.85
CA THR A 419 1.25 0.26 23.77
C THR A 419 1.54 -0.25 25.17
N THR A 420 1.62 -1.57 25.35
CA THR A 420 1.82 -2.16 26.69
C THR A 420 3.11 -1.68 27.36
N ALA A 421 3.04 -1.39 28.66
CA ALA A 421 4.20 -1.03 29.47
C ALA A 421 5.19 -2.20 29.63
N GLU A 422 4.73 -3.44 29.44
CA GLU A 422 5.56 -4.65 29.47
C GLU A 422 6.65 -4.64 28.41
N THR A 423 6.48 -3.86 27.32
CA THR A 423 7.47 -3.68 26.25
C THR A 423 8.87 -3.36 26.80
N SER A 424 8.95 -2.64 27.92
CA SER A 424 10.21 -2.33 28.62
C SER A 424 10.99 -3.57 29.09
N THR A 425 10.30 -4.70 29.27
CA THR A 425 10.82 -5.98 29.77
C THR A 425 10.76 -7.12 28.76
N ILE A 426 9.81 -7.09 27.81
CA ILE A 426 9.60 -8.17 26.84
C ILE A 426 10.18 -7.88 25.45
N SER A 427 10.78 -6.70 25.26
CA SER A 427 11.47 -6.33 24.02
C SER A 427 12.73 -5.49 24.30
N SER A 428 13.24 -4.75 23.31
CA SER A 428 14.49 -3.99 23.39
C SER A 428 14.35 -2.47 23.14
N PRO A 429 13.39 -1.76 23.76
CA PRO A 429 13.16 -0.33 23.49
C PRO A 429 14.31 0.58 23.99
N GLY A 430 15.11 0.10 24.94
CA GLY A 430 16.15 0.90 25.60
C GLY A 430 15.58 1.84 26.67
N LYS A 431 16.46 2.38 27.52
CA LYS A 431 16.08 3.17 28.71
C LYS A 431 15.52 4.57 28.42
N GLU A 432 15.68 5.06 27.19
CA GLU A 432 15.27 6.42 26.80
C GLU A 432 13.86 6.47 26.22
N VAL A 433 13.24 5.32 25.98
CA VAL A 433 11.82 5.19 25.67
C VAL A 433 11.09 4.89 26.98
N VAL A 434 10.09 5.71 27.31
CA VAL A 434 9.30 5.54 28.55
C VAL A 434 7.86 5.18 28.19
N PHE A 435 7.35 4.11 28.78
CA PHE A 435 5.97 3.67 28.68
C PHE A 435 5.22 4.19 29.91
N LYS A 436 4.28 5.10 29.69
CA LYS A 436 3.48 5.74 30.72
C LYS A 436 2.21 4.93 31.01
N ASP A 437 1.54 5.30 32.11
CA ASP A 437 0.27 4.70 32.52
C ASP A 437 -0.81 4.86 31.44
N TYR A 438 -1.32 3.73 30.94
CA TYR A 438 -2.24 3.70 29.81
C TYR A 438 -3.59 4.35 30.14
N ILE A 439 -4.10 4.20 31.36
CA ILE A 439 -5.38 4.80 31.78
C ILE A 439 -5.27 6.32 31.86
N ALA A 440 -4.20 6.85 32.47
CA ALA A 440 -3.98 8.29 32.59
C ALA A 440 -3.83 8.95 31.21
N GLU A 441 -3.04 8.34 30.32
CA GLU A 441 -2.81 8.88 28.97
C GLU A 441 -4.06 8.72 28.08
N ALA A 442 -4.83 7.64 28.21
CA ALA A 442 -6.11 7.50 27.52
C ALA A 442 -7.13 8.56 27.95
N LYS A 443 -7.25 8.84 29.26
CA LYS A 443 -8.12 9.91 29.78
C LYS A 443 -7.72 11.27 29.23
N GLU A 444 -6.42 11.56 29.15
CA GLU A 444 -5.95 12.81 28.58
C GLU A 444 -6.19 12.88 27.06
N ALA A 445 -5.98 11.78 26.32
CA ALA A 445 -6.27 11.72 24.88
C ALA A 445 -7.76 11.96 24.58
N VAL A 446 -8.67 11.28 25.30
CA VAL A 446 -10.13 11.50 25.18
C VAL A 446 -10.48 12.95 25.46
N LYS A 447 -10.00 13.50 26.58
CA LYS A 447 -10.24 14.89 26.96
C LYS A 447 -9.75 15.89 25.90
N GLN A 448 -8.58 15.65 25.29
CA GLN A 448 -8.04 16.51 24.24
C GLN A 448 -8.87 16.43 22.94
N LEU A 449 -9.38 15.24 22.59
CA LEU A 449 -10.26 15.05 21.44
C LEU A 449 -11.63 15.72 21.66
N GLU A 450 -12.25 15.51 22.82
CA GLU A 450 -13.54 16.11 23.18
C GLU A 450 -13.48 17.63 23.27
N ALA A 451 -12.36 18.18 23.78
CA ALA A 451 -12.13 19.63 23.79
C ALA A 451 -12.11 20.25 22.37
N GLN A 452 -11.85 19.45 21.33
CA GLN A 452 -11.96 19.84 19.93
C GLN A 452 -13.34 19.57 19.31
N GLY A 453 -14.33 19.17 20.11
CA GLY A 453 -15.68 18.82 19.70
C GLY A 453 -15.81 17.47 19.01
N ILE A 454 -14.82 16.58 19.18
CA ILE A 454 -14.85 15.22 18.64
C ILE A 454 -15.63 14.34 19.62
N ASN A 455 -16.61 13.61 19.10
CA ASN A 455 -17.52 12.76 19.89
C ASN A 455 -17.60 11.33 19.35
N LYS A 456 -16.60 10.93 18.56
CA LYS A 456 -16.44 9.59 17.99
C LYS A 456 -14.98 9.23 18.15
N ILE A 457 -14.66 8.36 19.09
CA ILE A 457 -13.29 8.09 19.54
C ILE A 457 -12.99 6.60 19.47
N VAL A 458 -11.94 6.27 18.71
CA VAL A 458 -11.38 4.92 18.59
C VAL A 458 -10.06 4.86 19.36
N ALA A 459 -9.92 3.92 20.28
CA ALA A 459 -8.65 3.52 20.86
C ALA A 459 -8.05 2.39 20.02
N LEU A 460 -6.84 2.59 19.48
CA LEU A 460 -6.07 1.59 18.75
C LEU A 460 -4.97 1.06 19.67
N THR A 461 -5.13 -0.14 20.21
CA THR A 461 -4.38 -0.56 21.39
C THR A 461 -3.57 -1.82 21.14
N HIS A 462 -2.40 -1.90 21.75
CA HIS A 462 -1.59 -3.10 21.85
C HIS A 462 -1.25 -3.38 23.32
N ILE A 463 -2.31 -3.64 24.09
CA ILE A 463 -2.24 -3.80 25.56
C ILE A 463 -2.93 -5.08 26.04
N GLY A 464 -3.37 -5.95 25.12
CA GLY A 464 -4.05 -7.19 25.48
C GLY A 464 -5.55 -7.04 25.70
N TYR A 465 -6.33 -8.09 25.42
CA TYR A 465 -7.77 -8.08 25.67
C TYR A 465 -8.10 -8.16 27.17
N GLN A 466 -7.56 -9.18 27.83
CA GLN A 466 -7.67 -9.43 29.28
C GLN A 466 -6.55 -10.40 29.70
N ASP A 467 -5.30 -10.02 29.45
CA ASP A 467 -4.13 -10.80 29.87
C ASP A 467 -3.63 -10.36 31.26
N GLY A 468 -2.61 -11.05 31.75
CA GLY A 468 -2.02 -10.81 33.07
C GLY A 468 -1.05 -9.63 33.13
N GLY A 469 -0.93 -8.85 32.04
CA GLY A 469 0.12 -7.84 31.82
C GLY A 469 0.01 -6.57 32.66
N GLY A 470 -1.16 -6.36 33.27
CA GLY A 470 -1.45 -5.19 34.10
C GLY A 470 -2.07 -4.02 33.34
N ASP A 471 -1.93 -3.97 32.02
CA ASP A 471 -2.79 -3.23 31.11
C ASP A 471 -3.71 -4.18 30.33
N ASN A 472 -4.89 -3.72 29.90
CA ASN A 472 -5.79 -4.48 28.99
C ASN A 472 -6.99 -3.65 28.53
N ASP A 473 -7.55 -4.04 27.38
CA ASP A 473 -8.69 -3.43 26.70
C ASP A 473 -9.97 -3.47 27.56
N VAL A 474 -10.22 -4.57 28.28
CA VAL A 474 -11.42 -4.70 29.14
C VAL A 474 -11.37 -3.72 30.32
N THR A 475 -10.20 -3.48 30.91
CA THR A 475 -10.03 -2.51 32.00
C THR A 475 -10.07 -1.09 31.44
N LEU A 476 -9.45 -0.84 30.29
CA LEU A 476 -9.53 0.44 29.59
C LEU A 476 -10.98 0.87 29.34
N ALA A 477 -11.81 -0.04 28.79
CA ALA A 477 -13.21 0.22 28.51
C ALA A 477 -14.02 0.61 29.75
N LYS A 478 -13.70 0.01 30.90
CA LYS A 478 -14.40 0.25 32.18
C LYS A 478 -13.97 1.56 32.84
N GLU A 479 -12.70 1.91 32.72
CA GLU A 479 -12.11 3.00 33.49
C GLU A 479 -12.02 4.33 32.76
N VAL A 480 -12.18 4.33 31.42
CA VAL A 480 -12.04 5.52 30.57
C VAL A 480 -13.32 5.76 29.78
N GLU A 481 -14.14 6.67 30.32
CA GLU A 481 -15.32 7.20 29.63
C GLU A 481 -14.95 7.95 28.34
N GLY A 482 -15.86 7.95 27.36
CA GLY A 482 -15.70 8.66 26.08
C GLY A 482 -15.04 7.85 24.97
N ILE A 483 -14.58 6.62 25.23
CA ILE A 483 -14.12 5.69 24.20
C ILE A 483 -15.32 4.94 23.61
N ASP A 484 -15.53 5.03 22.30
CA ASP A 484 -16.63 4.33 21.62
C ASP A 484 -16.21 2.94 21.13
N VAL A 485 -14.98 2.82 20.63
CA VAL A 485 -14.44 1.60 20.04
C VAL A 485 -13.01 1.37 20.50
N ILE A 486 -12.69 0.14 20.91
CA ILE A 486 -11.33 -0.34 21.15
C ILE A 486 -11.00 -1.40 20.09
N VAL A 487 -9.93 -1.16 19.35
CA VAL A 487 -9.34 -2.08 18.38
C VAL A 487 -8.00 -2.56 18.94
N GLY A 488 -7.98 -3.79 19.47
CA GLY A 488 -6.86 -4.31 20.25
C GLY A 488 -5.94 -5.30 19.52
N GLY A 489 -4.85 -5.65 20.19
CA GLY A 489 -3.88 -6.71 19.85
C GLY A 489 -3.19 -7.30 21.10
N HIS A 490 -1.97 -7.83 20.94
CA HIS A 490 -1.07 -8.37 21.96
C HIS A 490 -1.41 -9.78 22.47
N SER A 491 -2.65 -9.98 22.92
CA SER A 491 -3.06 -11.26 23.55
C SER A 491 -3.48 -12.33 22.55
N HIS A 492 -3.30 -12.08 21.24
CA HIS A 492 -3.70 -12.93 20.11
C HIS A 492 -5.17 -13.39 20.19
N THR A 493 -6.02 -12.59 20.85
CA THR A 493 -7.38 -13.03 21.18
C THR A 493 -8.26 -12.92 19.94
N MET A 494 -8.87 -14.03 19.53
CA MET A 494 -9.80 -14.04 18.40
C MET A 494 -11.23 -13.80 18.90
N LEU A 495 -11.72 -12.58 18.74
CA LEU A 495 -13.11 -12.23 19.05
C LEU A 495 -13.98 -12.44 17.81
N SER A 496 -14.68 -13.57 17.75
CA SER A 496 -15.56 -13.91 16.61
C SER A 496 -16.77 -12.99 16.45
N ALA A 497 -17.10 -12.23 17.51
CA ALA A 497 -18.06 -11.13 17.49
C ALA A 497 -17.57 -10.02 18.44
N PRO A 498 -17.99 -8.75 18.24
CA PRO A 498 -17.60 -7.66 19.11
C PRO A 498 -18.10 -7.86 20.54
N VAL A 499 -17.27 -7.46 21.51
CA VAL A 499 -17.62 -7.48 22.93
C VAL A 499 -18.06 -6.08 23.34
N MET A 500 -19.14 -5.98 24.11
CA MET A 500 -19.67 -4.71 24.60
C MET A 500 -19.34 -4.55 26.08
N ASP A 501 -18.61 -3.52 26.45
CA ASP A 501 -18.63 -3.01 27.82
C ASP A 501 -19.79 -2.01 27.96
N ASN A 502 -20.63 -2.22 28.96
CA ASN A 502 -21.78 -1.34 29.27
C ASN A 502 -21.71 -0.84 30.72
N THR A 503 -20.52 -0.82 31.31
CA THR A 503 -20.34 -0.44 32.71
C THR A 503 -20.18 1.07 32.90
N GLY A 504 -19.69 1.76 31.86
CA GLY A 504 -19.62 3.22 31.79
C GLY A 504 -20.95 3.90 31.44
N ALA A 505 -20.90 5.22 31.29
CA ALA A 505 -22.06 6.05 30.92
C ALA A 505 -22.53 5.79 29.48
N GLU A 506 -21.59 5.47 28.59
CA GLU A 506 -21.82 5.09 27.21
C GLU A 506 -21.15 3.74 26.91
N PRO A 507 -21.71 2.92 26.00
CA PRO A 507 -21.16 1.60 25.73
C PRO A 507 -19.90 1.68 24.85
N THR A 508 -18.90 0.86 25.18
CA THR A 508 -17.66 0.71 24.40
C THR A 508 -17.63 -0.64 23.70
N VAL A 509 -17.30 -0.64 22.40
CA VAL A 509 -17.18 -1.84 21.56
C VAL A 509 -15.73 -2.30 21.51
N ILE A 510 -15.42 -3.56 21.81
CA ILE A 510 -14.06 -4.12 21.77
C ILE A 510 -13.96 -5.18 20.66
N VAL A 511 -12.92 -5.10 19.83
CA VAL A 511 -12.63 -6.06 18.74
C VAL A 511 -11.14 -6.42 18.67
N GLN A 512 -10.85 -7.68 18.31
CA GLN A 512 -9.52 -8.22 18.00
C GLN A 512 -9.65 -9.33 16.93
N THR A 513 -8.58 -9.60 16.18
CA THR A 513 -8.63 -10.53 15.01
C THR A 513 -7.92 -11.87 15.20
N GLY A 514 -7.33 -12.11 16.37
CA GLY A 514 -6.40 -13.22 16.56
C GLY A 514 -4.97 -12.81 16.19
N GLU A 515 -4.34 -13.52 15.26
CA GLU A 515 -2.91 -13.36 14.93
C GLU A 515 -2.59 -13.83 13.49
N LEU A 516 -1.36 -13.57 13.04
CA LEU A 516 -0.71 -14.12 11.84
C LEU A 516 -1.42 -13.80 10.51
N SER A 517 -2.17 -12.69 10.47
CA SER A 517 -3.01 -12.30 9.33
C SER A 517 -4.04 -13.36 8.91
N LYS A 518 -4.44 -14.26 9.83
CA LYS A 518 -5.46 -15.29 9.55
C LYS A 518 -6.83 -14.67 9.27
N ASN A 519 -7.10 -13.50 9.86
CA ASN A 519 -8.37 -12.81 9.71
C ASN A 519 -8.18 -11.33 9.34
N LEU A 520 -9.12 -10.80 8.58
CA LEU A 520 -9.41 -9.36 8.53
C LEU A 520 -10.64 -9.08 9.40
N GLY A 521 -10.48 -8.21 10.40
CA GLY A 521 -11.60 -7.71 11.19
C GLY A 521 -12.38 -6.66 10.43
N VAL A 522 -13.71 -6.74 10.46
CA VAL A 522 -14.61 -5.73 9.92
C VAL A 522 -15.68 -5.42 10.95
N LEU A 523 -15.64 -4.22 11.52
CA LEU A 523 -16.62 -3.72 12.48
C LEU A 523 -17.40 -2.57 11.86
N ASP A 524 -18.71 -2.71 11.73
CA ASP A 524 -19.62 -1.62 11.41
C ASP A 524 -20.19 -1.04 12.69
N VAL A 525 -20.09 0.28 12.89
CA VAL A 525 -20.65 1.01 14.04
C VAL A 525 -21.53 2.14 13.52
N GLU A 526 -22.77 2.19 14.03
CA GLU A 526 -23.69 3.29 13.78
C GLU A 526 -23.71 4.21 15.01
N PHE A 527 -23.42 5.48 14.75
CA PHE A 527 -23.46 6.56 15.72
C PHE A 527 -24.71 7.40 15.52
N ASP A 528 -25.33 7.85 16.62
CA ASP A 528 -26.35 8.88 16.55
C ASP A 528 -25.75 10.27 16.30
N THR A 529 -26.62 11.27 16.17
CA THR A 529 -26.22 12.68 15.93
C THR A 529 -25.37 13.31 17.04
N LYS A 530 -25.30 12.68 18.22
CA LYS A 530 -24.49 13.12 19.36
C LYS A 530 -23.19 12.34 19.50
N GLY A 531 -22.95 11.34 18.64
CA GLY A 531 -21.75 10.51 18.67
C GLY A 531 -21.90 9.26 19.54
N LYS A 532 -23.10 8.92 20.02
CA LYS A 532 -23.32 7.70 20.79
C LYS A 532 -23.44 6.48 19.87
N VAL A 533 -22.77 5.39 20.21
CA VAL A 533 -22.97 4.08 19.55
C VAL A 533 -24.40 3.58 19.80
N ILE A 534 -25.17 3.42 18.73
CA ILE A 534 -26.56 2.90 18.78
C ILE A 534 -26.70 1.52 18.14
N LYS A 535 -25.73 1.10 17.33
CA LYS A 535 -25.69 -0.22 16.71
C LYS A 535 -24.26 -0.60 16.38
N GLN A 536 -23.94 -1.88 16.49
CA GLN A 536 -22.70 -2.44 15.95
C GLN A 536 -22.95 -3.81 15.32
N ALA A 537 -22.11 -4.15 14.34
CA ALA A 537 -22.01 -5.49 13.78
C ALA A 537 -20.57 -5.76 13.36
N GLY A 538 -19.92 -6.74 13.98
CA GLY A 538 -18.57 -7.16 13.62
C GLY A 538 -18.51 -8.57 13.06
N LYS A 539 -17.53 -8.82 12.20
CA LYS A 539 -17.18 -10.14 11.70
C LYS A 539 -15.68 -10.25 11.44
N LEU A 540 -15.19 -11.49 11.44
CA LEU A 540 -13.86 -11.84 10.94
C LEU A 540 -13.99 -12.48 9.56
N ILE A 541 -13.19 -12.00 8.60
CA ILE A 541 -13.04 -12.64 7.28
C ILE A 541 -11.82 -13.54 7.36
N ASP A 542 -12.03 -14.85 7.29
CA ASP A 542 -10.96 -15.86 7.24
C ASP A 542 -10.22 -15.77 5.90
N ILE A 543 -8.96 -15.32 5.95
CA ILE A 543 -8.11 -15.06 4.79
C ILE A 543 -7.65 -16.36 4.11
N ASP A 544 -7.62 -17.46 4.87
CA ASP A 544 -7.23 -18.78 4.38
C ASP A 544 -8.43 -19.70 4.14
N GLN A 545 -9.66 -19.17 4.14
CA GLN A 545 -10.86 -19.96 3.88
C GLN A 545 -10.69 -20.74 2.57
N LYS A 546 -10.90 -22.06 2.62
CA LYS A 546 -10.83 -22.95 1.46
C LYS A 546 -12.18 -23.54 1.08
N SER A 547 -12.37 -23.75 -0.22
CA SER A 547 -13.41 -24.58 -0.80
C SER A 547 -12.75 -25.71 -1.59
N GLY A 548 -12.63 -26.89 -0.98
CA GLY A 548 -11.75 -27.95 -1.47
C GLY A 548 -10.27 -27.55 -1.29
N ASP A 549 -9.46 -27.70 -2.33
CA ASP A 549 -8.03 -27.36 -2.30
C ASP A 549 -7.72 -25.90 -2.65
N GLN A 550 -8.75 -25.10 -3.00
CA GLN A 550 -8.58 -23.71 -3.43
C GLN A 550 -9.00 -22.74 -2.34
N PHE A 551 -8.23 -21.65 -2.20
CA PHE A 551 -8.63 -20.51 -1.39
C PHE A 551 -9.84 -19.81 -2.01
N VAL A 552 -10.80 -19.45 -1.17
CA VAL A 552 -12.01 -18.71 -1.56
C VAL A 552 -11.65 -17.29 -2.01
N ILE A 553 -10.73 -16.65 -1.28
CA ILE A 553 -10.22 -15.31 -1.60
C ILE A 553 -9.05 -15.47 -2.58
N LYS A 554 -9.16 -14.81 -3.72
CA LYS A 554 -8.08 -14.75 -4.71
C LYS A 554 -7.00 -13.79 -4.27
N GLU A 555 -5.77 -14.05 -4.70
CA GLU A 555 -4.66 -13.13 -4.47
C GLU A 555 -4.78 -11.86 -5.32
N ASP A 556 -4.53 -10.71 -4.70
CA ASP A 556 -4.38 -9.44 -5.40
C ASP A 556 -3.11 -9.46 -6.24
N GLU A 557 -3.23 -9.19 -7.55
CA GLU A 557 -2.12 -9.34 -8.49
C GLU A 557 -0.94 -8.42 -8.17
N GLU A 558 -1.21 -7.20 -7.69
CA GLU A 558 -0.19 -6.22 -7.35
C GLU A 558 0.57 -6.61 -6.07
N ALA A 559 -0.15 -6.94 -5.00
CA ALA A 559 0.44 -7.43 -3.76
C ALA A 559 1.22 -8.74 -3.97
N ALA A 560 0.67 -9.67 -4.77
CA ALA A 560 1.35 -10.90 -5.14
C ALA A 560 2.63 -10.62 -5.93
N SER A 561 2.60 -9.66 -6.88
CA SER A 561 3.77 -9.25 -7.64
C SER A 561 4.86 -8.66 -6.74
N VAL A 562 4.50 -7.76 -5.81
CA VAL A 562 5.43 -7.20 -4.81
C VAL A 562 6.12 -8.32 -4.04
N LEU A 563 5.33 -9.24 -3.46
CA LEU A 563 5.85 -10.33 -2.65
C LEU A 563 6.73 -11.29 -3.47
N ASN A 564 6.24 -11.77 -4.61
CA ASN A 564 6.88 -12.83 -5.39
C ASN A 564 8.14 -12.35 -6.13
N THR A 565 8.22 -11.07 -6.50
CA THR A 565 9.35 -10.55 -7.28
C THR A 565 10.42 -9.88 -6.42
N LYS A 566 10.05 -9.22 -5.32
CA LYS A 566 10.99 -8.47 -4.48
C LYS A 566 11.49 -9.22 -3.26
N TYR A 567 10.63 -10.02 -2.63
CA TYR A 567 10.89 -10.55 -1.29
C TYR A 567 11.05 -12.06 -1.25
N ARG A 568 10.11 -12.81 -1.84
CA ARG A 568 10.11 -14.28 -1.85
C ARG A 568 11.42 -14.90 -2.35
N PRO A 569 12.12 -14.38 -3.38
CA PRO A 569 13.37 -14.97 -3.84
C PRO A 569 14.48 -15.00 -2.78
N ALA A 570 14.57 -14.00 -1.91
CA ALA A 570 15.55 -14.02 -0.82
C ALA A 570 15.16 -15.03 0.26
N ILE A 571 13.86 -15.13 0.57
CA ILE A 571 13.36 -16.12 1.52
C ILE A 571 13.60 -17.55 1.01
N ASP A 572 13.34 -17.81 -0.26
CA ASP A 572 13.61 -19.11 -0.87
C ASP A 572 15.12 -19.43 -0.84
N LYS A 573 15.99 -18.43 -1.04
CA LYS A 573 17.44 -18.62 -0.89
C LYS A 573 17.81 -19.00 0.55
N VAL A 574 17.26 -18.31 1.55
CA VAL A 574 17.53 -18.58 2.97
C VAL A 574 16.99 -19.94 3.38
N LYS A 575 15.79 -20.32 2.93
CA LYS A 575 15.22 -21.67 3.16
C LYS A 575 16.14 -22.77 2.63
N ASN A 576 16.84 -22.54 1.52
CA ASN A 576 17.76 -23.50 0.93
C ASN A 576 19.19 -23.43 1.52
N GLU A 577 19.47 -22.54 2.49
CA GLU A 577 20.77 -22.48 3.15
C GLU A 577 20.99 -23.73 4.00
N VAL A 578 22.14 -24.39 3.80
CA VAL A 578 22.59 -25.48 4.66
C VAL A 578 23.09 -24.88 5.98
N VAL A 579 22.42 -25.24 7.08
CA VAL A 579 22.68 -24.75 8.43
C VAL A 579 23.70 -25.63 9.14
N ALA A 580 23.60 -26.95 8.96
CA ALA A 580 24.52 -27.94 9.52
C ALA A 580 24.48 -29.23 8.68
N LYS A 581 25.28 -30.22 9.07
CA LYS A 581 25.25 -31.56 8.50
C LYS A 581 25.04 -32.60 9.59
N SER A 582 24.08 -33.50 9.38
CA SER A 582 23.80 -34.64 10.26
C SER A 582 24.40 -35.93 9.71
N GLU A 583 25.16 -36.65 10.52
CA GLU A 583 25.68 -37.98 10.19
C GLU A 583 24.61 -39.09 10.24
N VAL A 584 23.47 -38.80 10.86
CA VAL A 584 22.36 -39.75 11.09
C VAL A 584 21.02 -39.11 10.75
N ALA A 585 20.02 -39.92 10.43
CA ALA A 585 18.66 -39.41 10.29
C ALA A 585 18.15 -38.90 11.64
N LEU A 586 17.50 -37.74 11.64
CA LEU A 586 16.89 -37.11 12.80
C LEU A 586 15.42 -37.53 12.88
N ASN A 587 15.10 -38.40 13.83
CA ASN A 587 13.78 -39.02 13.95
C ASN A 587 12.75 -38.05 14.56
N GLY A 588 11.93 -37.47 13.69
CA GLY A 588 10.76 -36.66 14.03
C GLY A 588 9.43 -37.36 13.71
N VAL A 589 9.43 -38.68 13.50
CA VAL A 589 8.22 -39.44 13.17
C VAL A 589 7.19 -39.21 14.28
N ARG A 590 5.99 -38.76 13.88
CA ARG A 590 4.90 -38.38 14.80
C ARG A 590 4.64 -39.42 15.90
N ALA A 591 4.60 -40.71 15.55
CA ALA A 591 4.35 -41.78 16.51
C ALA A 591 5.50 -41.92 17.53
N ASP A 592 6.73 -41.67 17.10
CA ASP A 592 7.93 -41.84 17.92
C ASP A 592 8.09 -40.67 18.90
N VAL A 593 8.05 -39.42 18.42
CA VAL A 593 8.17 -38.21 19.25
C VAL A 593 7.05 -38.06 20.30
N ARG A 594 5.97 -38.84 20.16
CA ARG A 594 4.81 -38.83 21.06
C ARG A 594 4.74 -40.02 22.01
N THR A 595 5.71 -40.92 21.96
CA THR A 595 5.69 -42.16 22.76
C THR A 595 7.04 -42.54 23.36
N LYS A 596 8.16 -42.10 22.79
CA LYS A 596 9.52 -42.49 23.23
C LYS A 596 10.55 -41.40 22.96
N GLU A 597 11.74 -41.59 23.52
CA GLU A 597 12.90 -40.75 23.23
C GLU A 597 13.29 -40.83 21.74
N THR A 598 13.57 -39.67 21.13
CA THR A 598 14.14 -39.58 19.80
C THR A 598 15.39 -38.72 19.81
N ASN A 599 16.30 -38.98 18.86
CA ASN A 599 17.52 -38.20 18.73
C ASN A 599 17.26 -36.74 18.31
N LEU A 600 16.23 -36.48 17.49
CA LEU A 600 15.81 -35.12 17.15
C LEU A 600 15.24 -34.38 18.35
N GLY A 601 14.38 -35.02 19.14
CA GLY A 601 13.83 -34.42 20.36
C GLY A 601 14.92 -34.06 21.38
N ASN A 602 15.93 -34.92 21.54
CA ASN A 602 17.11 -34.63 22.35
C ASN A 602 17.86 -33.40 21.83
N LEU A 603 18.13 -33.35 20.52
CA LEU A 603 18.89 -32.28 19.91
C LEU A 603 18.19 -30.91 20.00
N ILE A 604 16.87 -30.87 19.82
CA ILE A 604 16.06 -29.65 19.99
C ILE A 604 16.11 -29.20 21.46
N ALA A 605 15.90 -30.12 22.41
CA ALA A 605 15.98 -29.79 23.83
C ALA A 605 17.38 -29.31 24.25
N ASP A 606 18.44 -29.87 23.66
CA ASP A 606 19.82 -29.42 23.89
C ASP A 606 20.05 -27.99 23.37
N GLY A 607 19.58 -27.68 22.17
CA GLY A 607 19.64 -26.32 21.62
C GLY A 607 18.86 -25.32 22.45
N MET A 608 17.65 -25.70 22.89
CA MET A 608 16.82 -24.91 23.79
C MET A 608 17.52 -24.64 25.13
N LEU A 609 18.11 -25.67 25.75
CA LEU A 609 18.85 -25.53 27.00
C LEU A 609 20.09 -24.64 26.83
N ALA A 610 20.84 -24.81 25.73
CA ALA A 610 22.01 -24.00 25.42
C ALA A 610 21.64 -22.51 25.29
N ARG A 611 20.54 -22.22 24.58
CA ARG A 611 20.05 -20.84 24.45
C ARG A 611 19.58 -20.28 25.79
N ALA A 612 18.77 -21.03 26.53
CA ALA A 612 18.30 -20.58 27.83
C ALA A 612 19.44 -20.33 28.83
N LYS A 613 20.51 -21.14 28.80
CA LYS A 613 21.73 -20.92 29.60
C LYS A 613 22.48 -19.64 29.24
N SER A 614 22.47 -19.25 27.96
CA SER A 614 23.08 -17.98 27.53
C SER A 614 22.38 -16.75 28.10
N ILE A 615 21.12 -16.90 28.52
CA ILE A 615 20.25 -15.83 29.05
C ILE A 615 20.23 -15.90 30.58
N ASN A 616 19.91 -17.07 31.12
CA ASN A 616 19.96 -17.38 32.54
C ASN A 616 20.90 -18.57 32.77
N PRO A 617 22.16 -18.33 33.22
CA PRO A 617 23.13 -19.38 33.48
C PRO A 617 22.69 -20.43 34.51
N LYS A 618 21.64 -20.16 35.29
CA LYS A 618 21.07 -21.11 36.26
C LYS A 618 20.08 -22.11 35.64
N THR A 619 19.73 -21.95 34.36
CA THR A 619 18.85 -22.89 33.66
C THR A 619 19.56 -24.23 33.48
N VAL A 620 18.98 -25.28 34.05
CA VAL A 620 19.59 -26.62 34.08
C VAL A 620 18.77 -27.66 33.35
N ILE A 621 17.49 -27.41 33.09
CA ILE A 621 16.57 -28.33 32.39
C ILE A 621 15.97 -27.62 31.18
N ALA A 622 15.76 -28.36 30.09
CA ALA A 622 14.84 -27.95 29.03
C ALA A 622 13.88 -29.09 28.70
N VAL A 623 12.63 -28.75 28.39
CA VAL A 623 11.59 -29.70 27.96
C VAL A 623 10.89 -29.23 26.69
N GLN A 624 10.72 -30.14 25.74
CA GLN A 624 10.06 -29.90 24.45
C GLN A 624 8.94 -30.93 24.25
N ASN A 625 7.70 -30.47 24.12
CA ASN A 625 6.58 -31.36 23.81
C ASN A 625 6.71 -31.94 22.38
N GLY A 626 6.47 -33.24 22.23
CA GLY A 626 6.55 -33.97 20.97
C GLY A 626 5.52 -33.49 19.95
N GLY A 627 4.42 -32.87 20.40
CA GLY A 627 3.44 -32.18 19.57
C GLY A 627 4.04 -31.03 18.75
N GLY A 628 5.09 -30.38 19.28
CA GLY A 628 5.83 -29.30 18.62
C GLY A 628 6.83 -29.76 17.55
N ILE A 629 7.22 -31.04 17.54
CA ILE A 629 8.15 -31.61 16.55
C ILE A 629 7.33 -32.25 15.42
N ARG A 630 7.50 -31.73 14.20
CA ARG A 630 6.51 -31.99 13.13
C ARG A 630 6.99 -32.88 12.00
N GLU A 631 8.29 -33.01 11.80
CA GLU A 631 8.85 -33.79 10.70
C GLU A 631 10.23 -34.36 11.06
N SER A 632 10.66 -35.39 10.32
CA SER A 632 12.02 -35.93 10.35
C SER A 632 12.96 -35.17 9.41
N ILE A 633 14.26 -35.30 9.64
CA ILE A 633 15.28 -34.81 8.70
C ILE A 633 16.18 -35.99 8.33
N ASP A 634 16.41 -36.20 7.04
CA ASP A 634 17.30 -37.26 6.57
C ASP A 634 18.77 -37.01 6.96
N ALA A 635 19.59 -38.06 6.93
CA ALA A 635 21.02 -37.90 7.10
C ALA A 635 21.60 -37.10 5.92
N GLY A 636 22.49 -36.14 6.19
CA GLY A 636 23.04 -35.24 5.18
C GLY A 636 22.95 -33.79 5.59
N ASP A 637 22.82 -32.92 4.60
CA ASP A 637 22.71 -31.47 4.81
C ASP A 637 21.37 -31.16 5.48
N VAL A 638 21.41 -30.34 6.52
CA VAL A 638 20.22 -29.83 7.22
C VAL A 638 20.03 -28.38 6.82
N THR A 639 18.94 -28.12 6.11
CA THR A 639 18.60 -26.79 5.60
C THR A 639 17.73 -25.98 6.56
N MET A 640 17.70 -24.66 6.38
CA MET A 640 16.77 -23.81 7.14
C MET A 640 15.30 -24.17 6.87
N GLY A 641 14.97 -24.55 5.64
CA GLY A 641 13.63 -24.98 5.25
C GLY A 641 13.18 -26.23 6.01
N GLU A 642 14.09 -27.20 6.20
CA GLU A 642 13.82 -28.37 7.03
C GLU A 642 13.65 -28.00 8.51
N ILE A 643 14.49 -27.13 9.07
CA ILE A 643 14.35 -26.64 10.45
C ILE A 643 12.98 -26.00 10.67
N LEU A 644 12.54 -25.13 9.75
CA LEU A 644 11.22 -24.50 9.79
C LEU A 644 10.08 -25.52 9.61
N THR A 645 10.31 -26.60 8.88
CA THR A 645 9.32 -27.68 8.74
C THR A 645 9.20 -28.49 10.02
N VAL A 646 10.31 -28.72 10.73
CA VAL A 646 10.34 -29.42 12.02
C VAL A 646 9.69 -28.60 13.13
N LEU A 647 9.95 -27.28 13.17
CA LEU A 647 9.46 -26.32 14.17
C LEU A 647 8.64 -25.19 13.51
N PRO A 648 7.44 -25.48 12.98
CA PRO A 648 6.72 -24.55 12.09
C PRO A 648 5.87 -23.50 12.83
N PHE A 649 5.82 -23.57 14.16
CA PHE A 649 4.94 -22.71 14.96
C PHE A 649 5.62 -21.40 15.38
N GLY A 650 6.95 -21.33 15.31
CA GLY A 650 7.69 -20.14 15.73
C GLY A 650 7.49 -19.82 17.22
N ASN A 651 7.38 -20.84 18.08
CA ASN A 651 7.13 -20.58 19.50
C ASN A 651 8.33 -19.87 20.12
N SER A 652 8.06 -18.85 20.94
CA SER A 652 9.08 -18.21 21.76
C SER A 652 9.62 -19.15 22.84
N LEU A 653 10.90 -18.98 23.18
CA LEU A 653 11.55 -19.61 24.33
C LEU A 653 10.96 -19.03 25.62
N ALA A 654 10.56 -19.91 26.54
CA ALA A 654 10.15 -19.56 27.89
C ALA A 654 11.10 -20.19 28.91
N ILE A 655 11.50 -19.42 29.92
CA ILE A 655 12.34 -19.87 31.04
C ILE A 655 11.53 -19.75 32.32
N MET A 656 11.15 -20.88 32.90
CA MET A 656 10.27 -20.99 34.06
C MET A 656 11.05 -21.35 35.32
N ASN A 657 10.66 -20.81 36.47
CA ASN A 657 11.15 -21.25 37.76
C ASN A 657 10.13 -22.22 38.39
N LEU A 658 10.43 -23.51 38.40
CA LEU A 658 9.53 -24.59 38.80
C LEU A 658 10.07 -25.37 40.00
N LYS A 659 9.20 -25.78 40.92
CA LYS A 659 9.57 -26.71 41.99
C LYS A 659 9.73 -28.14 41.44
N GLY A 660 10.52 -28.97 42.12
CA GLY A 660 10.71 -30.35 41.72
C GLY A 660 9.42 -31.18 41.69
N ASP A 661 8.48 -30.92 42.59
CA ASP A 661 7.15 -31.55 42.56
C ASP A 661 6.33 -31.15 41.32
N GLU A 662 6.40 -29.89 40.89
CA GLU A 662 5.78 -29.39 39.65
C GLU A 662 6.40 -30.05 38.41
N ILE A 663 7.73 -30.19 38.39
CA ILE A 663 8.46 -30.89 37.30
C ILE A 663 8.03 -32.36 37.26
N LYS A 664 7.96 -33.04 38.40
CA LYS A 664 7.51 -34.43 38.46
C LYS A 664 6.05 -34.56 37.99
N ALA A 665 5.17 -33.63 38.38
CA ALA A 665 3.78 -33.63 37.92
C ALA A 665 3.68 -33.42 36.39
N ALA A 666 4.52 -32.56 35.82
CA ALA A 666 4.61 -32.38 34.37
C ALA A 666 5.08 -33.66 33.65
N LEU A 667 6.04 -34.39 34.23
CA LEU A 667 6.47 -35.69 33.69
C LEU A 667 5.40 -36.77 33.82
N GLU A 668 4.64 -36.80 34.91
CA GLU A 668 3.49 -37.71 35.05
C GLU A 668 2.43 -37.45 33.98
N HIS A 669 2.13 -36.18 33.71
CA HIS A 669 1.26 -35.76 32.61
C HIS A 669 1.82 -36.16 31.24
N SER A 670 3.11 -35.92 31.02
CA SER A 670 3.82 -36.27 29.78
C SER A 670 3.66 -37.73 29.38
N VAL A 671 3.63 -38.64 30.36
CA VAL A 671 3.53 -40.10 30.10
C VAL A 671 2.16 -40.67 30.48
N GLU A 672 1.15 -39.84 30.71
CA GLU A 672 -0.18 -40.26 31.18
C GLU A 672 -0.85 -41.23 30.20
N LEU A 673 -0.66 -41.02 28.90
CA LEU A 673 -1.27 -41.84 27.85
C LEU A 673 -0.36 -42.95 27.31
N ALA A 674 0.92 -42.98 27.71
CA ALA A 674 1.87 -43.98 27.23
C ALA A 674 1.33 -45.43 27.40
N PRO A 675 1.55 -46.35 26.45
CA PRO A 675 2.30 -46.18 25.21
C PRO A 675 1.50 -45.56 24.05
N LYS A 676 0.29 -45.04 24.27
CA LYS A 676 -0.46 -44.32 23.23
C LYS A 676 0.20 -42.97 22.96
N GLU A 677 0.11 -42.53 21.71
CA GLU A 677 0.63 -41.23 21.28
C GLU A 677 -0.03 -40.09 22.07
N ALA A 678 0.79 -39.21 22.64
CA ALA A 678 0.36 -37.93 23.19
C ALA A 678 1.25 -36.81 22.65
N GLY A 679 0.63 -35.71 22.18
CA GLY A 679 1.38 -34.49 21.84
C GLY A 679 2.15 -33.94 23.04
N ALA A 680 1.61 -34.15 24.24
CA ALA A 680 2.21 -33.75 25.51
C ALA A 680 3.55 -34.43 25.81
N PHE A 681 3.90 -35.57 25.20
CA PHE A 681 5.13 -36.30 25.56
C PHE A 681 6.38 -35.40 25.50
N LEU A 682 7.11 -35.23 26.61
CA LEU A 682 8.23 -34.30 26.74
C LEU A 682 9.55 -34.98 26.39
N HIS A 683 10.23 -34.46 25.37
CA HIS A 683 11.66 -34.62 25.20
C HIS A 683 12.40 -33.72 26.18
N VAL A 684 13.57 -34.17 26.66
CA VAL A 684 14.27 -33.52 27.78
C VAL A 684 15.76 -33.30 27.51
N ALA A 685 16.29 -32.22 28.08
CA ALA A 685 17.72 -31.96 28.19
C ALA A 685 18.07 -31.53 29.62
N GLY A 686 19.29 -31.89 30.08
CA GLY A 686 19.74 -31.59 31.44
C GLY A 686 19.04 -32.41 32.54
N MET A 687 18.19 -33.36 32.17
CA MET A 687 17.58 -34.34 33.06
C MET A 687 17.37 -35.67 32.34
N LYS A 688 17.10 -36.72 33.13
CA LYS A 688 16.60 -38.00 32.64
C LYS A 688 15.54 -38.55 33.58
N PHE A 689 14.62 -39.36 33.08
CA PHE A 689 13.62 -40.01 33.91
C PHE A 689 13.26 -41.42 33.43
N THR A 690 12.85 -42.24 34.39
CA THR A 690 12.32 -43.59 34.15
C THR A 690 10.85 -43.62 34.55
N PHE A 691 10.01 -44.22 33.72
CA PHE A 691 8.60 -44.40 33.99
C PHE A 691 8.14 -45.83 33.70
N ASP A 692 6.93 -46.17 34.14
CA ASP A 692 6.28 -47.46 33.92
C ASP A 692 4.88 -47.23 33.34
N SER A 693 4.73 -47.46 32.03
CA SER A 693 3.44 -47.23 31.35
C SER A 693 2.34 -48.17 31.80
N THR A 694 2.65 -49.26 32.51
CA THR A 694 1.66 -50.20 33.05
C THR A 694 0.99 -49.70 34.33
N LYS A 695 1.56 -48.68 34.99
CA LYS A 695 0.99 -48.10 36.21
C LYS A 695 -0.17 -47.13 35.89
N PRO A 696 -1.09 -46.91 36.87
CA PRO A 696 -2.12 -45.90 36.75
C PRO A 696 -1.52 -44.52 36.44
N ALA A 697 -2.24 -43.73 35.63
CA ALA A 697 -1.95 -42.32 35.38
C ALA A 697 -1.67 -41.56 36.70
N GLY A 698 -0.65 -40.71 36.71
CA GLY A 698 -0.21 -39.98 37.91
C GLY A 698 0.70 -40.78 38.87
N GLN A 699 1.00 -42.05 38.57
CA GLN A 699 1.93 -42.89 39.34
C GLN A 699 2.96 -43.60 38.45
N ARG A 700 3.17 -43.10 37.23
CA ARG A 700 3.99 -43.75 36.21
C ARG A 700 5.46 -43.39 36.36
N VAL A 701 5.80 -42.18 36.79
CA VAL A 701 7.19 -41.72 36.91
C VAL A 701 7.84 -42.36 38.14
N VAL A 702 8.84 -43.21 37.88
CA VAL A 702 9.54 -44.00 38.89
C VAL A 702 10.74 -43.26 39.45
N LYS A 703 11.54 -42.64 38.58
CA LYS A 703 12.76 -41.93 38.96
C LYS A 703 12.98 -40.71 38.07
N VAL A 704 13.42 -39.61 38.66
CA VAL A 704 13.82 -38.40 37.95
C VAL A 704 15.17 -37.93 38.47
N GLU A 705 16.10 -37.68 37.57
CA GLU A 705 17.46 -37.22 37.90
C GLU A 705 17.80 -35.98 37.07
N VAL A 706 18.40 -34.97 37.70
CA VAL A 706 18.76 -33.68 37.10
C VAL A 706 20.28 -33.50 37.11
N LYS A 707 20.81 -32.86 36.06
CA LYS A 707 22.24 -32.59 35.87
C LYS A 707 22.57 -31.12 36.16
N GLU A 708 22.74 -30.76 37.42
CA GLU A 708 22.94 -29.36 37.84
C GLU A 708 24.36 -28.83 37.63
N ASP A 709 25.39 -29.64 37.95
CA ASP A 709 26.81 -29.27 37.86
C ASP A 709 27.40 -29.50 36.44
N GLY A 710 26.55 -29.83 35.48
CA GLY A 710 26.93 -30.18 34.11
C GLY A 710 27.61 -31.56 33.97
N THR A 711 27.88 -32.26 35.07
CA THR A 711 28.71 -33.47 35.10
C THR A 711 27.93 -34.69 35.62
N ASN A 712 27.30 -34.58 36.80
CA ASN A 712 26.66 -35.67 37.51
C ASN A 712 25.13 -35.52 37.54
N TYR A 713 24.44 -36.66 37.46
CA TYR A 713 23.01 -36.74 37.69
C TYR A 713 22.75 -36.96 39.18
N THR A 714 21.84 -36.17 39.75
CA THR A 714 21.36 -36.29 41.14
C THR A 714 19.85 -36.38 41.16
N ASP A 715 19.29 -37.08 42.14
CA ASP A 715 17.83 -37.22 42.26
C ASP A 715 17.14 -35.85 42.36
N LEU A 716 15.99 -35.71 41.70
CA LEU A 716 15.18 -34.50 41.74
C LEU A 716 14.68 -34.25 43.18
N ASP A 717 15.01 -33.10 43.75
CA ASP A 717 14.49 -32.67 45.05
C ASP A 717 13.10 -32.03 44.87
N PRO A 718 12.02 -32.62 45.43
CA PRO A 718 10.66 -32.10 45.25
C PRO A 718 10.45 -30.67 45.74
N ALA A 719 11.19 -30.22 46.76
CA ALA A 719 11.00 -28.91 47.37
C ALA A 719 11.88 -27.82 46.73
N LYS A 720 12.93 -28.22 46.01
CA LYS A 720 13.88 -27.30 45.37
C LYS A 720 13.29 -26.68 44.10
N SER A 721 13.63 -25.42 43.86
CA SER A 721 13.27 -24.69 42.65
C SER A 721 14.36 -24.84 41.59
N TYR A 722 13.97 -25.11 40.35
CA TYR A 722 14.83 -25.28 39.20
C TYR A 722 14.42 -24.31 38.08
N SER A 723 15.41 -23.77 37.37
CA SER A 723 15.16 -22.99 36.16
C SER A 723 15.07 -23.95 34.96
N VAL A 724 13.91 -23.94 34.31
CA VAL A 724 13.48 -24.89 33.28
C VAL A 724 13.09 -24.14 32.01
N ALA A 725 13.73 -24.46 30.89
CA ALA A 725 13.34 -23.93 29.59
C ALA A 725 12.26 -24.78 28.93
N THR A 726 11.34 -24.13 28.22
CA THR A 726 10.38 -24.78 27.33
C THR A 726 9.93 -23.82 26.23
N ASN A 727 8.99 -24.22 25.37
CA ASN A 727 8.35 -23.31 24.42
C ASN A 727 7.14 -22.60 25.08
N ALA A 728 6.84 -21.37 24.65
CA ALA A 728 5.78 -20.53 25.24
C ALA A 728 4.40 -21.22 25.23
N PHE A 729 4.07 -21.96 24.17
CA PHE A 729 2.85 -22.78 24.12
C PHE A 729 2.73 -23.73 25.32
N THR A 730 3.79 -24.48 25.60
CA THR A 730 3.82 -25.44 26.72
C THR A 730 3.86 -24.71 28.06
N ALA A 731 4.63 -23.62 28.16
CA ALA A 731 4.71 -22.79 29.37
C ALA A 731 3.35 -22.22 29.79
N ALA A 732 2.57 -21.72 28.82
CA ALA A 732 1.23 -21.16 29.04
C ALA A 732 0.15 -22.22 29.32
N GLY A 733 0.51 -23.51 29.36
CA GLY A 733 -0.41 -24.61 29.65
C GLY A 733 -0.95 -25.36 28.45
N GLY A 734 -0.40 -25.13 27.27
CA GLY A 734 -0.66 -25.94 26.08
C GLY A 734 -0.48 -27.43 26.37
N ASP A 735 -1.16 -28.29 25.60
CA ASP A 735 -1.22 -29.74 25.86
C ASP A 735 -1.69 -30.12 27.28
N ASN A 736 -2.44 -29.24 27.97
CA ASN A 736 -2.94 -29.41 29.34
C ASN A 736 -1.85 -29.44 30.43
N TYR A 737 -0.72 -28.77 30.22
CA TYR A 737 0.31 -28.55 31.24
C TYR A 737 -0.16 -27.55 32.32
N THR A 738 -1.19 -27.91 33.08
CA THR A 738 -1.83 -27.04 34.10
C THR A 738 -0.88 -26.58 35.20
N MET A 739 0.12 -27.37 35.54
CA MET A 739 1.19 -26.98 36.47
C MET A 739 2.11 -25.90 35.90
N PHE A 740 2.38 -25.94 34.59
CA PHE A 740 3.12 -24.85 33.92
C PHE A 740 2.23 -23.62 33.82
N LYS A 741 0.96 -23.76 33.42
CA LYS A 741 0.00 -22.65 33.43
C LYS A 741 -0.05 -21.95 34.78
N LYS A 742 -0.13 -22.70 35.87
CA LYS A 742 -0.12 -22.13 37.22
C LYS A 742 1.15 -21.31 37.47
N ALA A 743 2.32 -21.85 37.13
CA ALA A 743 3.58 -21.12 37.28
C ALA A 743 3.65 -19.88 36.39
N TYR A 744 3.10 -19.97 35.19
CA TYR A 744 2.98 -18.89 34.23
C TYR A 744 2.10 -17.75 34.79
N ASP A 745 0.89 -18.08 35.22
CA ASP A 745 -0.08 -17.14 35.81
C ASP A 745 0.43 -16.50 37.11
N GLU A 746 1.32 -17.19 37.83
CA GLU A 746 2.01 -16.67 39.03
C GLU A 746 3.24 -15.78 38.70
N GLY A 747 3.50 -15.50 37.41
CA GLY A 747 4.61 -14.67 36.96
C GLY A 747 5.99 -15.32 37.14
N ARG A 748 6.06 -16.65 37.22
CA ARG A 748 7.33 -17.40 37.39
C ARG A 748 7.98 -17.78 36.05
N VAL A 749 7.72 -17.02 35.00
CA VAL A 749 8.19 -17.25 33.63
C VAL A 749 8.88 -15.99 33.09
N SER A 750 9.88 -16.19 32.24
CA SER A 750 10.51 -15.16 31.43
C SER A 750 10.51 -15.59 29.98
N GLU A 751 10.02 -14.72 29.09
CA GLU A 751 9.97 -14.95 27.65
C GLU A 751 10.92 -14.00 26.92
N PRO A 752 12.20 -14.36 26.75
CA PRO A 752 13.21 -13.50 26.13
C PRO A 752 13.03 -13.25 24.62
N GLY A 753 11.93 -13.70 24.00
CA GLY A 753 11.60 -13.41 22.59
C GLY A 753 12.39 -14.18 21.53
N PHE A 754 13.14 -15.23 21.88
CA PHE A 754 13.83 -16.06 20.89
C PHE A 754 12.93 -17.17 20.37
N THR A 755 12.73 -17.27 19.07
CA THR A 755 11.90 -18.34 18.50
C THR A 755 12.63 -19.69 18.52
N ASP A 756 11.85 -20.76 18.55
CA ASP A 756 12.31 -22.15 18.62
C ASP A 756 13.21 -22.54 17.43
N TRP A 757 12.81 -22.20 16.20
CA TRP A 757 13.60 -22.47 14.99
C TRP A 757 14.90 -21.65 14.93
N GLU A 758 14.90 -20.40 15.41
CA GLU A 758 16.12 -19.58 15.50
C GLU A 758 17.09 -20.18 16.52
N THR A 759 16.57 -20.51 17.70
CA THR A 759 17.31 -21.16 18.78
C THR A 759 17.96 -22.45 18.29
N PHE A 760 17.18 -23.28 17.61
CA PHE A 760 17.66 -24.54 17.06
C PHE A 760 18.68 -24.34 15.94
N SER A 761 18.41 -23.45 14.98
CA SER A 761 19.33 -23.18 13.87
C SER A 761 20.66 -22.58 14.35
N GLN A 762 20.66 -21.69 15.35
CA GLN A 762 21.89 -21.17 15.94
C GLN A 762 22.70 -22.27 16.63
N TYR A 763 22.03 -23.15 17.38
CA TYR A 763 22.68 -24.30 18.01
C TYR A 763 23.32 -25.23 16.96
N LEU A 764 22.62 -25.49 15.86
CA LEU A 764 23.15 -26.28 14.74
C LEU A 764 24.34 -25.61 14.05
N ARG A 765 24.30 -24.29 13.80
CA ARG A 765 25.45 -23.55 13.23
C ARG A 765 26.68 -23.60 14.13
N ALA A 766 26.48 -23.57 15.45
CA ALA A 766 27.57 -23.72 16.42
C ALA A 766 28.13 -25.16 16.47
N ASN A 767 27.39 -26.15 15.95
CA ASN A 767 27.74 -27.57 15.96
C ASN A 767 27.55 -28.18 14.55
N PRO A 768 28.35 -27.79 13.54
CA PRO A 768 28.05 -28.08 12.13
C PRO A 768 28.13 -29.56 11.72
N GLY A 769 28.64 -30.45 12.57
CA GLY A 769 28.67 -31.91 12.37
C GLY A 769 27.98 -32.62 13.52
N ILE A 770 26.66 -32.82 13.41
CA ILE A 770 25.85 -33.44 14.47
C ILE A 770 25.72 -34.95 14.27
N LYS A 771 25.74 -35.69 15.38
CA LYS A 771 25.47 -37.13 15.42
C LYS A 771 24.65 -37.48 16.67
N PRO A 772 23.43 -36.93 16.82
CA PRO A 772 22.64 -37.15 18.01
C PRO A 772 22.20 -38.62 18.09
N ALA A 773 22.17 -39.15 19.30
CA ALA A 773 21.72 -40.50 19.59
C ALA A 773 20.56 -40.47 20.61
N VAL A 774 19.88 -41.61 20.73
CA VAL A 774 19.04 -41.90 21.90
C VAL A 774 19.98 -42.30 23.03
N GLU A 775 19.93 -41.59 24.16
CA GLU A 775 20.91 -41.67 25.24
C GLU A 775 20.34 -42.28 26.53
N GLY A 776 19.06 -42.67 26.52
CA GLY A 776 18.36 -43.14 27.71
C GLY A 776 17.98 -41.99 28.65
N ARG A 777 17.73 -40.80 28.09
CA ARG A 777 17.13 -39.68 28.83
C ARG A 777 15.69 -40.01 29.26
N ILE A 778 14.99 -40.84 28.50
CA ILE A 778 13.62 -41.25 28.78
C ILE A 778 13.49 -42.76 28.62
N THR A 779 13.19 -43.46 29.71
CA THR A 779 13.12 -44.94 29.71
C THR A 779 11.78 -45.44 30.25
N ASP A 780 11.05 -46.22 29.47
CA ASP A 780 9.91 -47.00 29.95
C ASP A 780 10.43 -48.37 30.46
N GLN A 781 10.34 -48.63 31.76
CA GLN A 781 10.81 -49.89 32.35
C GLN A 781 9.95 -51.10 31.96
N SER A 782 8.78 -50.87 31.37
CA SER A 782 7.92 -51.93 30.84
C SER A 782 8.28 -52.33 29.41
N ALA A 783 9.03 -51.48 28.67
CA ALA A 783 9.48 -51.77 27.30
C ALA A 783 10.61 -52.81 27.33
N GLY A 784 10.24 -54.09 27.41
CA GLY A 784 11.17 -55.22 27.56
C GLY A 784 10.63 -56.40 28.38
N LYS A 785 9.43 -56.24 28.97
CA LYS A 785 8.56 -57.33 29.42
C LYS A 785 7.43 -57.51 28.42
#